data_AF-A0A1Y4SWY5-F1
#
_entry.id   AF-A0A1Y4SWY5-F1
#
_cell.length_a   1.000
_cell.length_b   1.000
_cell.length_c   1.000
_cell.angle_alpha   90.00
_cell.angle_beta   90.00
_cell.angle_gamma   90.00
#
_symmetry.space_group_name_H-M   'P 1'
#
loop_
_entity.id
_entity.type
_entity.pdbx_description
1 polymer ?
#
loop_
_entity_poly.entity_id
_entity_poly.type
_entity_poly.pdbx_seq_one_letter_code
_entity_poly.pdbx_strand_id
1 'polypeptide(L)'
;MNKSKILKGTLAGTLAMTIVGSAVYSSNALVYDTDLEDKTVTEPESWGALPNEAQLQYHDDELAAFIHFGVNTFTGNEWGDGTESPSVFNPTGDFGESAKSMVEALKNAGFKKVIVTAKHHDGFCIWPSEYTEHDIENSPYKDGKGDILAEISAACTEYDMDMGLYLSPWDENAESYGYYDKDGNPLLDENGNPIDGMTMEEVKEKDALDYNDYYVNQITEIVTNPKYGNHGKFTEWWMDGAKGEGGDAQEYDTERILKTIKDNEPGILIFGGGTEGGIHWIGNEKGQASDTTWAKVDSVKGDGYREADGFTYGIPDGDHWSVPESDVSITAGWFYHDGDLPKSMSQLGNIYFQTVGNGSPLLLNFPPNQTGDLDGSIYSRLNEFKNAIDNTFKTNLLAQNSKAGASSVYENAKEYSPAKTIDGDEDTYWTTEKGEKTGTLEIEFDEVKEFDVVSIEEYIEKGQRISEFEVEYQTADGQWLPFEDGHTIGAKKLLRIDPVQAKAIRINITGSYAEPMISEVGIYKTADGFEKTQPLPEAYTKFVYGDDERLELNKGSWDDDHQGNTGWEKQEDGSYTTTDGWANIKYTFEGTYFALVGTKGPDYGSFDIYIDGKYTSSANASAGEITPGQILYESPTLGAGTHTIQLTTGTNRKPVNFAYGYYLGTNENGLFEIETDSYQVTEGDSIKVKIKRNGGSTGEVTVNVTTPPGTAVQGQYYENITNETITFKDGEKVKYVTLKTIDNLDVTGNKDFYVEIFSPTGGAQLGMRSTARILIVENDKRIADAVEQTSNISESWYKAESWDAFDQAYLKAKAAVDDDSMSDDEKMKLSNALMEAYNNLEVISQYSVRNAMILPDNFEDEKVLEVELGILDSKHENIVANEYLKMVNGSDYSNGRLINKIKDGNTITIPLNVQKTGLYNFDFTYQATQPMSLIISGDHIAKQTISLDASETLTEKSIPLNIQETGVSQVVITAKSLAKSDGDLAIDNAKIKLQEVSNGKIESIAIEQMPSKTVYALGDTLDLTGLKVIAKYDTGATTDITHKVEVTGFDSSKVGEQTLTVHYGEFETQFTVTVKGKSDEINPGTDTPEKPGQDNPNQGNSGQTGEKPSTTPTVNGTTSSHDKVKTSDEQVIGVFVIALLGAACLFVVMKNKKSDSQD
;
A
#
# COMPACT_ATOMS: atom_id res chain seq x y z
N MET A 1 -16.99 48.83 29.16
CA MET A 1 -17.01 50.31 28.97
C MET A 1 -15.65 50.78 28.43
N ASN A 2 -15.46 52.06 28.11
CA ASN A 2 -14.52 52.48 27.05
C ASN A 2 -13.49 53.56 27.50
N LYS A 3 -12.30 53.53 26.88
CA LYS A 3 -11.20 54.55 26.83
C LYS A 3 -10.24 54.67 28.03
N SER A 4 -8.97 55.11 27.87
CA SER A 4 -7.95 54.94 26.80
C SER A 4 -6.62 55.64 27.16
N LYS A 5 -5.48 55.06 26.71
CA LYS A 5 -4.17 55.67 26.27
C LYS A 5 -3.00 54.77 26.72
N ILE A 6 -2.26 54.09 25.82
CA ILE A 6 -1.29 54.58 24.81
C ILE A 6 0.01 55.09 25.47
N LEU A 7 1.13 54.36 25.33
CA LEU A 7 2.21 54.63 24.33
C LEU A 7 3.39 53.62 24.38
N LYS A 8 3.74 53.02 23.22
CA LYS A 8 5.04 52.45 22.75
C LYS A 8 6.02 51.73 23.72
N GLY A 9 6.47 50.52 23.33
CA GLY A 9 7.67 49.86 23.87
C GLY A 9 8.07 48.58 23.10
N THR A 10 9.09 48.70 22.24
CA THR A 10 9.74 47.72 21.34
C THR A 10 9.71 46.23 21.72
N LEU A 11 9.59 45.36 20.70
CA LEU A 11 9.82 43.91 20.78
C LEU A 11 11.21 43.55 21.32
N ALA A 12 11.25 42.62 22.27
CA ALA A 12 12.34 41.67 22.44
C ALA A 12 11.70 40.28 22.49
N GLY A 13 11.87 39.49 21.44
CA GLY A 13 11.30 38.14 21.35
C GLY A 13 12.18 37.16 22.08
N THR A 14 11.95 36.98 23.39
CA THR A 14 12.53 35.85 24.13
C THR A 14 11.92 34.57 23.57
N LEU A 15 12.74 33.66 23.06
CA LEU A 15 12.30 32.32 22.73
C LEU A 15 11.95 31.61 24.04
N ALA A 16 10.66 31.44 24.31
CA ALA A 16 10.21 30.66 25.45
C ALA A 16 10.43 29.18 25.11
N MET A 17 11.53 28.61 25.62
CA MET A 17 11.54 27.18 25.89
C MET A 17 10.37 26.88 26.81
N THR A 18 9.40 26.10 26.32
CA THR A 18 8.45 25.43 27.20
C THR A 18 9.25 24.38 27.95
N ILE A 19 9.84 24.78 29.07
CA ILE A 19 10.30 23.82 30.07
C ILE A 19 9.02 23.11 30.51
N VAL A 20 8.84 21.87 30.05
CA VAL A 20 7.92 20.93 30.68
C VAL A 20 8.46 20.80 32.09
N GLY A 21 7.78 21.46 33.03
CA GLY A 21 8.25 21.51 34.40
C GLY A 21 8.09 20.13 34.99
N SER A 22 9.19 19.39 35.16
CA SER A 22 9.24 18.15 35.91
C SER A 22 8.41 18.35 37.18
N ALA A 23 7.33 17.59 37.31
CA ALA A 23 6.47 17.72 38.47
C ALA A 23 7.32 17.37 39.70
N VAL A 24 7.61 18.37 40.54
CA VAL A 24 8.31 18.13 41.80
C VAL A 24 7.31 17.44 42.71
N TYR A 25 7.16 16.13 42.52
CA TYR A 25 6.41 15.26 43.39
C TYR A 25 6.89 15.50 44.81
N SER A 26 5.98 15.99 45.65
CA SER A 26 6.21 16.04 47.09
C SER A 26 6.45 14.61 47.54
N SER A 27 7.67 14.29 47.97
CA SER A 27 8.03 12.96 48.43
C SER A 27 7.32 12.64 49.75
N ASN A 28 6.05 12.27 49.65
CA ASN A 28 5.38 11.43 50.63
C ASN A 28 6.24 10.17 50.77
N ALA A 29 6.42 9.68 51.99
CA ALA A 29 7.09 8.40 52.18
C ALA A 29 6.22 7.29 51.58
N LEU A 30 6.83 6.39 50.80
CA LEU A 30 6.16 5.19 50.32
C LEU A 30 5.65 4.37 51.51
N VAL A 31 4.44 3.85 51.38
CA VAL A 31 3.80 2.93 52.32
C VAL A 31 4.19 1.51 51.91
N TYR A 32 4.81 0.76 52.82
CA TYR A 32 5.14 -0.65 52.60
C TYR A 32 4.21 -1.54 53.41
N ASP A 33 4.22 -2.85 53.14
CA ASP A 33 3.43 -3.83 53.90
C ASP A 33 3.60 -3.70 55.43
N THR A 34 4.81 -3.35 55.89
CA THR A 34 5.12 -3.17 57.32
C THR A 34 4.39 -2.01 58.00
N ASP A 35 3.83 -1.07 57.23
CA ASP A 35 3.15 0.13 57.73
C ASP A 35 1.61 -0.01 57.74
N LEU A 36 1.09 -1.08 57.13
CA LEU A 36 -0.34 -1.34 56.94
C LEU A 36 -1.01 -2.06 58.12
N GLU A 37 -2.32 -1.83 58.27
CA GLU A 37 -3.12 -2.48 59.32
C GLU A 37 -3.67 -3.83 58.85
N ASP A 38 -3.53 -4.86 59.70
CA ASP A 38 -4.20 -6.16 59.56
C ASP A 38 -5.69 -6.00 59.94
N LYS A 39 -6.52 -5.73 58.93
CA LYS A 39 -7.97 -5.48 59.04
C LYS A 39 -8.67 -5.79 57.73
N THR A 40 -9.89 -6.30 57.82
CA THR A 40 -10.84 -6.36 56.70
C THR A 40 -11.50 -5.01 56.51
N VAL A 41 -11.60 -4.54 55.27
CA VAL A 41 -12.28 -3.29 54.90
C VAL A 41 -13.50 -3.55 54.01
N THR A 42 -14.05 -2.53 53.35
CA THR A 42 -15.06 -2.75 52.29
C THR A 42 -14.33 -2.84 50.96
N GLU A 43 -14.55 -3.92 50.20
CA GLU A 43 -13.93 -4.12 48.89
C GLU A 43 -14.09 -2.87 47.98
N PRO A 44 -13.05 -2.46 47.24
CA PRO A 44 -13.12 -1.44 46.20
C PRO A 44 -14.24 -1.70 45.16
N GLU A 45 -14.81 -0.62 44.63
CA GLU A 45 -15.91 -0.69 43.66
C GLU A 45 -15.38 -1.02 42.25
N SER A 46 -16.06 -1.93 41.53
CA SER A 46 -15.80 -2.23 40.11
C SER A 46 -16.07 -1.01 39.21
N TRP A 47 -15.41 -0.92 38.06
CA TRP A 47 -15.56 0.20 37.12
C TRP A 47 -15.76 -0.24 35.67
N GLY A 48 -16.71 0.41 34.97
CA GLY A 48 -17.05 0.12 33.58
C GLY A 48 -17.80 -1.21 33.41
N ALA A 49 -17.82 -1.70 32.17
CA ALA A 49 -18.17 -3.09 31.88
C ALA A 49 -17.11 -4.05 32.43
N LEU A 50 -17.52 -5.28 32.74
CA LEU A 50 -16.67 -6.33 33.32
C LEU A 50 -16.65 -7.56 32.39
N PRO A 51 -15.53 -8.30 32.32
CA PRO A 51 -15.47 -9.55 31.59
C PRO A 51 -16.39 -10.62 32.21
N ASN A 52 -16.84 -11.56 31.38
CA ASN A 52 -17.36 -12.84 31.85
C ASN A 52 -16.25 -13.89 31.97
N GLU A 53 -16.57 -15.07 32.54
CA GLU A 53 -15.64 -16.18 32.80
C GLU A 53 -14.85 -16.63 31.54
N ALA A 54 -15.48 -16.70 30.37
CA ALA A 54 -14.80 -17.04 29.12
C ALA A 54 -13.94 -15.89 28.56
N GLN A 55 -14.31 -14.64 28.84
CA GLN A 55 -13.51 -13.46 28.45
C GLN A 55 -12.29 -13.25 29.36
N LEU A 56 -12.36 -13.65 30.63
CA LEU A 56 -11.19 -13.79 31.51
C LEU A 56 -10.27 -14.89 30.96
N GLN A 57 -10.80 -16.11 30.82
CA GLN A 57 -10.04 -17.26 30.34
C GLN A 57 -9.33 -16.99 29.01
N TYR A 58 -9.93 -16.27 28.05
CA TYR A 58 -9.25 -15.97 26.79
C TYR A 58 -8.14 -14.90 26.94
N HIS A 59 -8.24 -13.96 27.88
CA HIS A 59 -7.14 -13.07 28.24
C HIS A 59 -5.99 -13.85 28.90
N ASP A 60 -6.31 -14.77 29.82
CA ASP A 60 -5.35 -15.61 30.55
C ASP A 60 -4.69 -16.68 29.66
N ASP A 61 -5.39 -17.08 28.61
CA ASP A 61 -4.94 -18.08 27.62
C ASP A 61 -3.81 -17.55 26.72
N GLU A 62 -3.82 -16.25 26.42
CA GLU A 62 -2.92 -15.47 25.55
C GLU A 62 -2.84 -15.91 24.07
N LEU A 63 -2.90 -17.21 23.77
CA LEU A 63 -2.51 -17.83 22.50
C LEU A 63 -3.60 -18.77 21.95
N ALA A 64 -4.26 -18.33 20.88
CA ALA A 64 -5.10 -19.16 20.03
C ALA A 64 -4.41 -19.46 18.69
N ALA A 65 -4.70 -20.62 18.12
CA ALA A 65 -4.21 -21.03 16.81
C ALA A 65 -5.36 -21.09 15.80
N PHE A 66 -5.15 -20.61 14.59
CA PHE A 66 -6.10 -20.75 13.48
C PHE A 66 -5.61 -21.83 12.50
N ILE A 67 -6.53 -22.51 11.81
CA ILE A 67 -6.27 -23.47 10.75
C ILE A 67 -7.15 -23.13 9.54
N HIS A 68 -6.56 -22.48 8.54
CA HIS A 68 -7.13 -22.34 7.21
C HIS A 68 -6.77 -23.54 6.33
N PHE A 69 -7.76 -24.34 5.96
CA PHE A 69 -7.58 -25.52 5.10
C PHE A 69 -8.87 -25.82 4.32
N GLY A 70 -8.79 -25.91 3.00
CA GLY A 70 -9.95 -26.00 2.11
C GLY A 70 -9.55 -26.23 0.65
N VAL A 71 -10.44 -25.97 -0.31
CA VAL A 71 -10.12 -26.05 -1.75
C VAL A 71 -8.96 -25.12 -2.14
N ASN A 72 -8.86 -23.96 -1.49
CA ASN A 72 -7.84 -22.93 -1.73
C ASN A 72 -6.40 -23.45 -1.57
N THR A 73 -6.17 -24.37 -0.63
CA THR A 73 -4.88 -25.07 -0.46
C THR A 73 -4.47 -25.90 -1.68
N PHE A 74 -5.43 -26.33 -2.51
CA PHE A 74 -5.23 -27.17 -3.70
C PHE A 74 -5.29 -26.38 -5.02
N THR A 75 -5.94 -25.22 -5.05
CA THR A 75 -5.88 -24.28 -6.18
C THR A 75 -4.65 -23.37 -6.13
N GLY A 76 -4.19 -23.00 -4.92
CA GLY A 76 -3.15 -21.98 -4.72
C GLY A 76 -3.72 -20.55 -4.69
N ASN A 77 -4.94 -20.41 -4.16
CA ASN A 77 -5.63 -19.14 -3.96
C ASN A 77 -5.62 -18.77 -2.46
N GLU A 78 -5.83 -17.49 -2.14
CA GLU A 78 -6.24 -17.05 -0.80
C GLU A 78 -7.76 -17.09 -0.65
N TRP A 79 -8.48 -16.48 -1.60
CA TRP A 79 -9.94 -16.55 -1.73
C TRP A 79 -10.30 -17.34 -2.99
N GLY A 80 -11.20 -18.32 -2.85
CA GLY A 80 -11.80 -19.02 -3.99
C GLY A 80 -13.06 -18.32 -4.50
N ASP A 81 -13.52 -18.68 -5.69
CA ASP A 81 -14.67 -18.05 -6.38
C ASP A 81 -15.97 -18.87 -6.31
N GLY A 82 -15.98 -19.95 -5.52
CA GLY A 82 -17.13 -20.85 -5.38
C GLY A 82 -17.35 -21.76 -6.59
N THR A 83 -16.56 -21.61 -7.67
CA THR A 83 -16.61 -22.47 -8.85
C THR A 83 -15.62 -23.65 -8.76
N GLU A 84 -14.81 -23.70 -7.70
CA GLU A 84 -13.90 -24.81 -7.42
C GLU A 84 -14.63 -26.16 -7.45
N SER A 85 -14.09 -27.14 -8.18
CA SER A 85 -14.65 -28.49 -8.14
C SER A 85 -14.26 -29.17 -6.83
N PRO A 86 -15.21 -29.75 -6.05
CA PRO A 86 -14.90 -30.61 -4.90
C PRO A 86 -13.87 -31.72 -5.19
N SER A 87 -13.69 -32.08 -6.46
CA SER A 87 -12.67 -33.03 -6.91
C SER A 87 -11.21 -32.57 -6.76
N VAL A 88 -10.93 -31.27 -6.53
CA VAL A 88 -9.57 -30.77 -6.24
C VAL A 88 -9.16 -31.07 -4.80
N PHE A 89 -10.12 -31.13 -3.87
CA PHE A 89 -9.85 -31.37 -2.45
C PHE A 89 -9.44 -32.82 -2.21
N ASN A 90 -8.14 -33.06 -2.05
CA ASN A 90 -7.61 -34.43 -1.92
C ASN A 90 -6.30 -34.49 -1.11
N PRO A 91 -6.33 -34.23 0.21
CA PRO A 91 -5.15 -34.38 1.06
C PRO A 91 -4.54 -35.78 0.90
N THR A 92 -3.27 -35.83 0.50
CA THR A 92 -2.62 -37.09 0.09
C THR A 92 -1.95 -37.87 1.22
N GLY A 93 -1.85 -37.28 2.42
CA GLY A 93 -1.45 -37.92 3.67
C GLY A 93 -2.64 -38.50 4.46
N ASP A 94 -2.37 -39.02 5.65
CA ASP A 94 -3.43 -39.43 6.59
C ASP A 94 -3.73 -38.27 7.55
N PHE A 95 -4.58 -37.36 7.10
CA PHE A 95 -4.91 -36.11 7.81
C PHE A 95 -5.25 -36.33 9.29
N GLY A 96 -5.87 -37.44 9.68
CA GLY A 96 -6.20 -37.74 11.07
C GLY A 96 -4.99 -37.95 11.99
N GLU A 97 -3.82 -38.33 11.45
CA GLU A 97 -2.56 -38.36 12.18
C GLU A 97 -1.81 -37.00 12.06
N SER A 98 -1.96 -36.29 10.93
CA SER A 98 -1.44 -34.93 10.75
C SER A 98 -2.10 -33.93 11.72
N ALA A 99 -3.43 -34.03 11.90
CA ALA A 99 -4.22 -33.24 12.84
C ALA A 99 -3.77 -33.46 14.29
N LYS A 100 -3.49 -34.71 14.68
CA LYS A 100 -2.90 -35.01 16.00
C LYS A 100 -1.51 -34.40 16.15
N SER A 101 -0.63 -34.59 15.16
CA SER A 101 0.72 -34.02 15.17
C SER A 101 0.71 -32.49 15.28
N MET A 102 -0.23 -31.84 14.59
CA MET A 102 -0.48 -30.39 14.64
C MET A 102 -1.03 -29.93 16.00
N VAL A 103 -2.13 -30.53 16.47
CA VAL A 103 -2.73 -30.18 17.77
C VAL A 103 -1.79 -30.48 18.94
N GLU A 104 -1.05 -31.59 18.90
CA GLU A 104 -0.01 -31.91 19.88
C GLU A 104 1.10 -30.86 19.87
N ALA A 105 1.57 -30.43 18.69
CA ALA A 105 2.60 -29.41 18.58
C ALA A 105 2.11 -28.05 19.12
N LEU A 106 0.89 -27.64 18.79
CA LEU A 106 0.27 -26.40 19.26
C LEU A 106 0.04 -26.43 20.78
N LYS A 107 -0.54 -27.51 21.33
CA LYS A 107 -0.80 -27.66 22.77
C LYS A 107 0.50 -27.69 23.56
N ASN A 108 1.51 -28.42 23.08
CA ASN A 108 2.85 -28.37 23.68
C ASN A 108 3.46 -26.97 23.59
N ALA A 109 3.26 -26.25 22.47
CA ALA A 109 3.81 -24.92 22.24
C ALA A 109 3.16 -23.81 23.09
N GLY A 110 2.09 -24.11 23.83
CA GLY A 110 1.43 -23.18 24.77
C GLY A 110 0.05 -22.71 24.33
N PHE A 111 -0.34 -22.95 23.06
CA PHE A 111 -1.66 -22.61 22.55
C PHE A 111 -2.76 -23.37 23.29
N LYS A 112 -3.88 -22.71 23.50
CA LYS A 112 -4.99 -23.17 24.37
C LYS A 112 -6.22 -23.61 23.59
N LYS A 113 -6.43 -22.92 22.47
CA LYS A 113 -7.59 -23.00 21.57
C LYS A 113 -7.12 -23.16 20.12
N VAL A 114 -7.86 -23.94 19.34
CA VAL A 114 -7.70 -24.14 17.88
C VAL A 114 -8.98 -23.77 17.17
N ILE A 115 -8.96 -22.76 16.32
CA ILE A 115 -10.06 -22.36 15.44
C ILE A 115 -9.81 -22.98 14.05
N VAL A 116 -10.85 -23.53 13.43
CA VAL A 116 -10.76 -24.13 12.09
C VAL A 116 -11.76 -23.51 11.12
N THR A 117 -11.34 -23.26 9.87
CA THR A 117 -12.23 -22.90 8.76
C THR A 117 -13.07 -24.10 8.34
N ALA A 118 -14.28 -24.25 8.90
CA ALA A 118 -15.19 -25.31 8.50
C ALA A 118 -15.75 -25.09 7.08
N LYS A 119 -15.98 -23.81 6.74
CA LYS A 119 -16.37 -23.31 5.42
C LYS A 119 -15.75 -21.93 5.23
N HIS A 120 -15.06 -21.69 4.12
CA HIS A 120 -14.48 -20.38 3.76
C HIS A 120 -15.39 -19.65 2.75
N HIS A 121 -14.99 -18.49 2.23
CA HIS A 121 -15.79 -17.65 1.30
C HIS A 121 -16.25 -18.40 0.04
N ASP A 122 -15.41 -19.32 -0.45
CA ASP A 122 -15.69 -20.28 -1.52
C ASP A 122 -16.86 -21.25 -1.24
N GLY A 123 -17.39 -21.29 -0.01
CA GLY A 123 -18.52 -22.14 0.34
C GLY A 123 -18.17 -23.61 0.58
N PHE A 124 -16.90 -24.03 0.39
CA PHE A 124 -16.52 -25.44 0.50
C PHE A 124 -16.57 -25.97 1.93
N CYS A 125 -17.48 -26.92 2.17
CA CYS A 125 -17.67 -27.53 3.49
C CYS A 125 -16.70 -28.71 3.69
N ILE A 126 -15.73 -28.58 4.60
CA ILE A 126 -14.72 -29.64 4.90
C ILE A 126 -15.26 -30.80 5.76
N TRP A 127 -16.57 -30.81 5.98
CA TRP A 127 -17.34 -31.88 6.64
C TRP A 127 -18.51 -32.28 5.71
N PRO A 128 -19.00 -33.53 5.80
CA PRO A 128 -20.14 -33.95 4.97
C PRO A 128 -21.43 -33.32 5.51
N SER A 129 -22.03 -32.41 4.76
CA SER A 129 -23.17 -31.58 5.20
C SER A 129 -24.49 -32.02 4.56
N GLU A 130 -25.57 -32.12 5.34
CA GLU A 130 -26.91 -32.43 4.82
C GLU A 130 -27.53 -31.31 3.94
N TYR A 131 -26.80 -30.21 3.68
CA TYR A 131 -27.34 -28.98 3.07
C TYR A 131 -26.69 -28.51 1.75
N THR A 132 -25.55 -29.07 1.30
CA THR A 132 -24.90 -28.71 0.02
C THR A 132 -24.20 -29.90 -0.65
N GLU A 133 -24.07 -29.89 -1.98
CA GLU A 133 -23.22 -30.83 -2.74
C GLU A 133 -21.79 -30.29 -2.97
N HIS A 134 -21.50 -29.06 -2.56
CA HIS A 134 -20.16 -28.44 -2.63
C HIS A 134 -19.38 -28.71 -1.33
N ASP A 135 -19.09 -30.00 -1.10
CA ASP A 135 -18.62 -30.51 0.17
C ASP A 135 -17.60 -31.66 0.04
N ILE A 136 -17.14 -32.17 1.19
CA ILE A 136 -16.19 -33.28 1.25
C ILE A 136 -16.77 -34.65 0.88
N GLU A 137 -18.09 -34.92 0.97
CA GLU A 137 -18.67 -36.18 0.44
C GLU A 137 -18.49 -36.27 -1.08
N ASN A 138 -18.55 -35.13 -1.78
CA ASN A 138 -18.33 -35.03 -3.23
C ASN A 138 -16.83 -34.95 -3.63
N SER A 139 -15.91 -34.98 -2.67
CA SER A 139 -14.47 -35.04 -2.89
C SER A 139 -13.94 -36.49 -3.04
N PRO A 140 -12.77 -36.72 -3.68
CA PRO A 140 -12.11 -38.02 -3.69
C PRO A 140 -11.58 -38.45 -2.30
N TYR A 141 -11.51 -37.56 -1.32
CA TYR A 141 -10.85 -37.82 -0.06
C TYR A 141 -11.54 -38.93 0.75
N LYS A 142 -10.77 -39.97 1.10
CA LYS A 142 -11.25 -41.20 1.77
C LYS A 142 -12.45 -41.87 1.04
N ASP A 143 -12.48 -41.81 -0.30
CA ASP A 143 -13.58 -42.25 -1.16
C ASP A 143 -14.91 -41.51 -0.86
N GLY A 144 -14.90 -40.19 -0.61
CA GLY A 144 -16.08 -39.40 -0.25
C GLY A 144 -16.59 -39.70 1.16
N LYS A 145 -15.69 -39.99 2.11
CA LYS A 145 -16.02 -40.35 3.51
C LYS A 145 -15.03 -39.76 4.53
N GLY A 146 -14.27 -38.75 4.12
CA GLY A 146 -13.48 -37.96 5.06
C GLY A 146 -14.36 -36.95 5.79
N ASP A 147 -13.84 -36.43 6.88
CA ASP A 147 -14.51 -35.43 7.70
C ASP A 147 -13.43 -34.68 8.48
N ILE A 148 -12.89 -33.62 7.88
CA ILE A 148 -11.72 -32.91 8.41
C ILE A 148 -12.08 -32.24 9.73
N LEU A 149 -13.29 -31.70 9.83
CA LEU A 149 -13.80 -31.10 11.05
C LEU A 149 -13.84 -32.13 12.21
N ALA A 150 -14.34 -33.34 11.97
CA ALA A 150 -14.31 -34.40 12.99
C ALA A 150 -12.90 -34.94 13.27
N GLU A 151 -12.00 -34.97 12.28
CA GLU A 151 -10.61 -35.41 12.47
C GLU A 151 -9.79 -34.41 13.32
N ILE A 152 -10.02 -33.10 13.15
CA ILE A 152 -9.46 -32.06 14.04
C ILE A 152 -10.14 -32.09 15.41
N SER A 153 -11.46 -32.26 15.48
CA SER A 153 -12.20 -32.35 16.74
C SER A 153 -11.77 -33.55 17.59
N ALA A 154 -11.48 -34.69 16.94
CA ALA A 154 -10.94 -35.88 17.59
C ALA A 154 -9.52 -35.64 18.13
N ALA A 155 -8.67 -34.91 17.41
CA ALA A 155 -7.35 -34.51 17.90
C ALA A 155 -7.47 -33.53 19.08
N CYS A 156 -8.32 -32.50 18.99
CA CYS A 156 -8.57 -31.56 20.08
C CYS A 156 -9.06 -32.28 21.35
N THR A 157 -9.96 -33.23 21.19
CA THR A 157 -10.46 -34.13 22.24
C THR A 157 -9.39 -35.10 22.79
N GLU A 158 -8.35 -35.46 22.03
CA GLU A 158 -7.27 -36.35 22.49
C GLU A 158 -6.22 -35.61 23.34
N TYR A 159 -5.99 -34.32 23.06
CA TYR A 159 -4.99 -33.48 23.74
C TYR A 159 -5.58 -32.42 24.70
N ASP A 160 -6.90 -32.45 24.93
CA ASP A 160 -7.65 -31.48 25.74
C ASP A 160 -7.38 -30.03 25.29
N MET A 161 -7.42 -29.80 23.98
CA MET A 161 -7.30 -28.51 23.31
C MET A 161 -8.70 -27.95 23.07
N ASP A 162 -8.95 -26.70 23.45
CA ASP A 162 -10.25 -26.10 23.16
C ASP A 162 -10.39 -25.78 21.68
N MET A 163 -11.64 -25.71 21.21
CA MET A 163 -11.93 -25.60 19.79
C MET A 163 -12.84 -24.41 19.51
N GLY A 164 -12.45 -23.60 18.54
CA GLY A 164 -13.32 -22.62 17.89
C GLY A 164 -13.72 -23.09 16.49
N LEU A 165 -14.75 -22.47 15.92
CA LEU A 165 -15.19 -22.75 14.56
C LEU A 165 -15.35 -21.45 13.77
N TYR A 166 -14.64 -21.33 12.65
CA TYR A 166 -14.94 -20.35 11.61
C TYR A 166 -15.93 -20.94 10.62
N LEU A 167 -16.99 -20.20 10.31
CA LEU A 167 -17.96 -20.55 9.27
C LEU A 167 -18.32 -19.27 8.51
N SER A 168 -17.80 -19.09 7.30
CA SER A 168 -17.93 -17.81 6.59
C SER A 168 -19.40 -17.42 6.34
N PRO A 169 -19.83 -16.22 6.76
CA PRO A 169 -21.16 -15.70 6.45
C PRO A 169 -21.31 -15.42 4.95
N TRP A 170 -20.27 -14.89 4.30
CA TRP A 170 -20.19 -14.79 2.83
C TRP A 170 -19.98 -16.18 2.22
N ASP A 171 -20.66 -16.50 1.12
CA ASP A 171 -20.64 -17.79 0.44
C ASP A 171 -20.89 -17.58 -1.06
N GLU A 172 -19.85 -17.71 -1.88
CA GLU A 172 -19.92 -17.54 -3.34
C GLU A 172 -20.51 -18.77 -4.06
N ASN A 173 -20.70 -19.92 -3.36
CA ASN A 173 -21.21 -21.14 -3.97
C ASN A 173 -22.73 -21.35 -3.78
N ALA A 174 -23.26 -21.00 -2.62
CA ALA A 174 -24.62 -21.37 -2.23
C ALA A 174 -25.69 -20.68 -3.10
N GLU A 175 -26.53 -21.46 -3.81
CA GLU A 175 -27.70 -20.98 -4.60
C GLU A 175 -28.74 -20.14 -3.81
N SER A 176 -28.55 -20.01 -2.49
CA SER A 176 -29.39 -19.24 -1.56
C SER A 176 -28.81 -17.88 -1.17
N TYR A 177 -27.54 -17.60 -1.47
CA TYR A 177 -26.89 -16.35 -1.09
C TYR A 177 -27.35 -15.18 -1.97
N GLY A 178 -27.61 -14.02 -1.36
CA GLY A 178 -28.18 -12.85 -2.04
C GLY A 178 -29.72 -12.82 -1.96
N TYR A 179 -30.37 -12.31 -3.01
CA TYR A 179 -31.85 -12.25 -3.09
C TYR A 179 -32.34 -12.45 -4.52
N TYR A 180 -32.94 -13.61 -4.80
CA TYR A 180 -33.31 -14.03 -6.14
C TYR A 180 -34.76 -14.52 -6.22
N ASP A 181 -35.48 -14.10 -7.25
CA ASP A 181 -36.81 -14.62 -7.52
C ASP A 181 -36.75 -16.10 -8.00
N LYS A 182 -37.86 -16.81 -7.85
CA LYS A 182 -38.01 -18.23 -8.25
C LYS A 182 -37.85 -18.56 -9.75
N ASP A 183 -37.55 -17.58 -10.61
CA ASP A 183 -37.11 -17.79 -12.00
C ASP A 183 -35.61 -17.42 -12.22
N GLY A 184 -34.87 -17.06 -11.16
CA GLY A 184 -33.44 -16.71 -11.18
C GLY A 184 -33.12 -15.24 -11.43
N ASN A 185 -34.05 -14.32 -11.20
CA ASN A 185 -33.83 -12.87 -11.44
C ASN A 185 -33.47 -12.18 -10.11
N PRO A 186 -32.45 -11.30 -10.06
CA PRO A 186 -32.10 -10.57 -8.84
C PRO A 186 -33.25 -9.64 -8.41
N LEU A 187 -33.42 -9.51 -7.09
CA LEU A 187 -34.42 -8.64 -6.46
C LEU A 187 -33.85 -7.28 -5.99
N LEU A 188 -32.53 -7.14 -6.03
CA LEU A 188 -31.77 -5.91 -5.73
C LEU A 188 -31.04 -5.39 -6.99
N ASP A 189 -30.65 -4.12 -6.97
CA ASP A 189 -29.69 -3.54 -7.93
C ASP A 189 -28.23 -3.74 -7.49
N GLU A 190 -27.30 -3.38 -8.37
CA GLU A 190 -25.83 -3.39 -8.16
C GLU A 190 -25.37 -2.67 -6.86
N ASN A 191 -26.20 -1.75 -6.34
CA ASN A 191 -25.93 -0.97 -5.13
C ASN A 191 -26.69 -1.54 -3.90
N GLY A 192 -27.28 -2.74 -4.01
CA GLY A 192 -28.02 -3.43 -2.95
C GLY A 192 -29.44 -2.89 -2.69
N ASN A 193 -30.03 -2.10 -3.59
CA ASN A 193 -31.35 -1.49 -3.36
C ASN A 193 -32.48 -2.30 -4.01
N PRO A 194 -33.64 -2.47 -3.36
CA PRO A 194 -34.80 -3.17 -3.93
C PRO A 194 -35.28 -2.60 -5.28
N ILE A 195 -35.28 -3.44 -6.33
CA ILE A 195 -35.72 -3.03 -7.67
C ILE A 195 -37.24 -2.81 -7.74
N ASP A 196 -37.73 -2.24 -8.85
CA ASP A 196 -39.14 -1.94 -9.13
C ASP A 196 -39.88 -1.10 -8.05
N GLY A 197 -39.14 -0.50 -7.10
CA GLY A 197 -39.71 0.24 -5.97
C GLY A 197 -40.28 -0.64 -4.87
N MET A 198 -39.79 -1.88 -4.73
CA MET A 198 -40.10 -2.78 -3.62
C MET A 198 -39.59 -2.24 -2.28
N THR A 199 -40.12 -2.78 -1.18
CA THR A 199 -39.50 -2.71 0.14
C THR A 199 -38.64 -3.94 0.42
N MET A 200 -37.68 -3.87 1.36
CA MET A 200 -36.83 -5.02 1.72
C MET A 200 -37.65 -6.20 2.29
N GLU A 201 -38.78 -5.92 2.93
CA GLU A 201 -39.76 -6.94 3.35
C GLU A 201 -40.36 -7.66 2.12
N GLU A 202 -40.71 -6.94 1.05
CA GLU A 202 -41.20 -7.52 -0.20
C GLU A 202 -40.12 -8.22 -1.03
N VAL A 203 -38.83 -7.94 -0.78
CA VAL A 203 -37.71 -8.72 -1.31
C VAL A 203 -37.64 -10.05 -0.55
N LYS A 204 -37.57 -10.02 0.78
CA LYS A 204 -37.55 -11.23 1.64
C LYS A 204 -38.80 -12.11 1.51
N GLU A 205 -39.98 -11.55 1.20
CA GLU A 205 -41.20 -12.32 0.89
C GLU A 205 -41.19 -12.97 -0.52
N LYS A 206 -40.31 -12.55 -1.43
CA LYS A 206 -40.22 -13.05 -2.82
C LYS A 206 -39.01 -13.91 -3.11
N ASP A 207 -37.97 -13.76 -2.30
CA ASP A 207 -36.74 -14.53 -2.37
C ASP A 207 -37.04 -16.04 -2.35
N ALA A 208 -36.30 -16.79 -3.17
CA ALA A 208 -36.60 -18.18 -3.46
C ALA A 208 -36.05 -19.15 -2.39
N LEU A 209 -34.91 -18.80 -1.78
CA LEU A 209 -34.10 -19.66 -0.92
C LEU A 209 -33.36 -18.79 0.12
N ASP A 210 -33.90 -18.65 1.33
CA ASP A 210 -33.28 -17.80 2.37
C ASP A 210 -31.94 -18.38 2.86
N TYR A 211 -30.84 -17.69 2.57
CA TYR A 211 -29.50 -18.03 3.08
C TYR A 211 -29.44 -18.17 4.61
N ASN A 212 -30.26 -17.43 5.36
CA ASN A 212 -30.27 -17.52 6.82
C ASN A 212 -30.84 -18.85 7.31
N ASP A 213 -31.78 -19.47 6.57
CA ASP A 213 -32.20 -20.84 6.83
C ASP A 213 -31.04 -21.82 6.57
N TYR A 214 -30.32 -21.68 5.45
CA TYR A 214 -29.15 -22.51 5.12
C TYR A 214 -28.02 -22.41 6.17
N TYR A 215 -27.57 -21.19 6.48
CA TYR A 215 -26.49 -20.93 7.43
C TYR A 215 -26.85 -21.38 8.86
N VAL A 216 -28.07 -21.10 9.34
CA VAL A 216 -28.54 -21.56 10.67
C VAL A 216 -28.72 -23.08 10.72
N ASN A 217 -29.06 -23.72 9.60
CA ASN A 217 -29.10 -25.18 9.51
C ASN A 217 -27.69 -25.80 9.61
N GLN A 218 -26.68 -25.23 8.94
CA GLN A 218 -25.28 -25.67 9.08
C GLN A 218 -24.73 -25.44 10.49
N ILE A 219 -25.02 -24.29 11.14
CA ILE A 219 -24.74 -24.08 12.56
C ILE A 219 -25.33 -25.23 13.39
N THR A 220 -26.61 -25.51 13.20
CA THR A 220 -27.35 -26.54 13.96
C THR A 220 -26.78 -27.94 13.74
N GLU A 221 -26.39 -28.28 12.52
CA GLU A 221 -25.72 -29.54 12.16
C GLU A 221 -24.41 -29.74 12.93
N ILE A 222 -23.63 -28.66 13.10
CA ILE A 222 -22.35 -28.71 13.82
C ILE A 222 -22.57 -28.75 15.33
N VAL A 223 -23.24 -27.75 15.92
CA VAL A 223 -23.33 -27.59 17.40
C VAL A 223 -24.17 -28.66 18.10
N THR A 224 -25.01 -29.40 17.37
CA THR A 224 -25.80 -30.51 17.96
C THR A 224 -25.13 -31.87 17.84
N ASN A 225 -23.98 -31.97 17.15
CA ASN A 225 -23.34 -33.24 16.81
C ASN A 225 -22.07 -33.50 17.64
N PRO A 226 -22.09 -34.41 18.64
CA PRO A 226 -21.04 -34.57 19.65
C PRO A 226 -19.75 -35.25 19.14
N LYS A 227 -19.54 -35.31 17.81
CA LYS A 227 -18.25 -35.65 17.18
C LYS A 227 -17.39 -34.42 16.88
N TYR A 228 -17.98 -33.21 16.91
CA TYR A 228 -17.30 -31.95 16.62
C TYR A 228 -16.98 -31.18 17.91
N GLY A 229 -15.92 -30.37 17.90
CA GLY A 229 -15.47 -29.62 19.08
C GLY A 229 -14.66 -30.45 20.09
N ASN A 230 -14.08 -29.81 21.10
CA ASN A 230 -13.45 -30.50 22.24
C ASN A 230 -14.55 -31.21 23.05
N HIS A 231 -14.54 -32.54 23.11
CA HIS A 231 -15.55 -33.34 23.82
C HIS A 231 -17.03 -33.05 23.43
N GLY A 232 -17.31 -32.48 22.25
CA GLY A 232 -18.66 -32.03 21.87
C GLY A 232 -18.98 -30.58 22.26
N LYS A 233 -17.97 -29.71 22.39
CA LYS A 233 -18.09 -28.30 22.80
C LYS A 233 -17.17 -27.39 21.98
N PHE A 234 -17.62 -26.16 21.78
CA PHE A 234 -16.83 -25.06 21.21
C PHE A 234 -16.74 -23.92 22.22
N THR A 235 -15.57 -23.29 22.33
CA THR A 235 -15.35 -22.10 23.17
C THR A 235 -15.45 -20.79 22.38
N GLU A 236 -15.38 -20.86 21.06
CA GLU A 236 -15.55 -19.72 20.18
C GLU A 236 -16.24 -20.04 18.85
N TRP A 237 -16.96 -19.07 18.31
CA TRP A 237 -17.47 -19.06 16.94
C TRP A 237 -16.98 -17.82 16.20
N TRP A 238 -16.49 -17.98 14.97
CA TRP A 238 -15.89 -16.91 14.18
C TRP A 238 -16.76 -16.62 12.95
N MET A 239 -17.39 -15.45 12.93
CA MET A 239 -18.17 -14.94 11.80
C MET A 239 -17.41 -13.82 11.11
N ASP A 240 -17.08 -14.02 9.85
CA ASP A 240 -16.33 -13.05 9.06
C ASP A 240 -17.13 -11.78 8.73
N GLY A 241 -16.44 -10.66 8.64
CA GLY A 241 -16.92 -9.40 8.07
C GLY A 241 -16.40 -9.14 6.65
N ALA A 242 -15.39 -9.89 6.19
CA ALA A 242 -14.82 -9.77 4.87
C ALA A 242 -15.82 -10.20 3.78
N LYS A 243 -15.86 -9.41 2.71
CA LYS A 243 -16.66 -9.66 1.52
C LYS A 243 -16.01 -9.00 0.30
N GLY A 244 -15.98 -9.69 -0.83
CA GLY A 244 -15.43 -9.17 -2.09
C GLY A 244 -16.19 -7.94 -2.63
N GLU A 245 -15.46 -7.05 -3.30
CA GLU A 245 -16.07 -5.97 -4.09
C GLU A 245 -16.96 -6.57 -5.20
N GLY A 246 -18.23 -6.18 -5.24
CA GLY A 246 -19.21 -6.65 -6.23
C GLY A 246 -20.04 -7.89 -5.83
N GLY A 247 -19.67 -8.62 -4.77
CA GLY A 247 -20.44 -9.79 -4.32
C GLY A 247 -21.87 -9.44 -3.87
N ASP A 248 -22.79 -10.40 -3.93
CA ASP A 248 -24.23 -10.16 -3.74
C ASP A 248 -24.61 -9.62 -2.33
N ALA A 249 -25.54 -8.68 -2.29
CA ALA A 249 -25.97 -8.05 -1.05
C ALA A 249 -26.88 -8.98 -0.24
N GLN A 250 -26.39 -9.43 0.93
CA GLN A 250 -27.08 -10.31 1.88
C GLN A 250 -27.31 -9.56 3.20
N GLU A 251 -28.49 -9.73 3.82
CA GLU A 251 -28.74 -9.36 5.22
C GLU A 251 -28.73 -10.62 6.09
N TYR A 252 -27.93 -10.62 7.16
CA TYR A 252 -27.83 -11.74 8.10
C TYR A 252 -28.81 -11.56 9.27
N ASP A 253 -29.55 -12.62 9.63
CA ASP A 253 -30.41 -12.69 10.81
C ASP A 253 -29.56 -12.91 12.07
N THR A 254 -28.81 -11.87 12.45
CA THR A 254 -27.84 -11.92 13.55
C THR A 254 -28.49 -12.29 14.88
N GLU A 255 -29.75 -11.89 15.15
CA GLU A 255 -30.46 -12.30 16.37
C GLU A 255 -30.65 -13.83 16.38
N ARG A 256 -31.12 -14.42 15.29
CA ARG A 256 -31.32 -15.88 15.17
C ARG A 256 -30.00 -16.64 15.17
N ILE A 257 -28.98 -16.14 14.48
CA ILE A 257 -27.65 -16.78 14.40
C ILE A 257 -27.00 -16.84 15.78
N LEU A 258 -26.81 -15.68 16.43
CA LEU A 258 -26.20 -15.61 17.77
C LEU A 258 -27.01 -16.42 18.79
N LYS A 259 -28.34 -16.39 18.71
CA LYS A 259 -29.20 -17.18 19.59
C LYS A 259 -29.06 -18.69 19.34
N THR A 260 -28.94 -19.13 18.08
CA THR A 260 -28.77 -20.56 17.76
C THR A 260 -27.44 -21.08 18.31
N ILE A 261 -26.38 -20.29 18.19
CA ILE A 261 -25.06 -20.60 18.75
C ILE A 261 -25.15 -20.64 20.28
N LYS A 262 -25.57 -19.55 20.95
CA LYS A 262 -25.61 -19.42 22.43
C LYS A 262 -26.59 -20.39 23.13
N ASP A 263 -27.68 -20.82 22.49
CA ASP A 263 -28.62 -21.80 23.08
C ASP A 263 -28.02 -23.22 23.15
N ASN A 264 -27.13 -23.58 22.23
CA ASN A 264 -26.46 -24.89 22.18
C ASN A 264 -25.09 -24.88 22.85
N GLU A 265 -24.41 -23.74 22.83
CA GLU A 265 -23.11 -23.48 23.45
C GLU A 265 -23.17 -22.31 24.46
N PRO A 266 -23.72 -22.52 25.67
CA PRO A 266 -23.83 -21.45 26.66
C PRO A 266 -22.45 -21.03 27.20
N GLY A 267 -22.08 -19.77 26.98
CA GLY A 267 -20.81 -19.19 27.41
C GLY A 267 -19.76 -19.05 26.29
N ILE A 268 -20.05 -19.54 25.08
CA ILE A 268 -19.21 -19.36 23.90
C ILE A 268 -19.01 -17.87 23.56
N LEU A 269 -17.80 -17.52 23.14
CA LEU A 269 -17.51 -16.20 22.56
C LEU A 269 -17.80 -16.20 21.05
N ILE A 270 -18.17 -15.07 20.47
CA ILE A 270 -18.51 -14.98 19.04
C ILE A 270 -17.83 -13.75 18.41
N PHE A 271 -16.77 -13.98 17.63
CA PHE A 271 -16.22 -12.95 16.74
C PHE A 271 -17.24 -12.64 15.64
N GLY A 272 -17.36 -11.37 15.27
CA GLY A 272 -18.39 -10.88 14.33
C GLY A 272 -19.79 -10.72 14.95
N GLY A 273 -20.01 -11.12 16.21
CA GLY A 273 -21.30 -11.01 16.90
C GLY A 273 -21.67 -9.62 17.45
N GLY A 274 -20.95 -8.56 17.05
CA GLY A 274 -21.10 -7.21 17.60
C GLY A 274 -20.88 -7.17 19.13
N THR A 275 -21.56 -6.25 19.83
CA THR A 275 -21.45 -6.14 21.30
C THR A 275 -21.99 -7.35 22.08
N GLU A 276 -22.85 -8.16 21.45
CA GLU A 276 -23.30 -9.44 21.98
C GLU A 276 -22.26 -10.57 21.78
N GLY A 277 -21.29 -10.41 20.89
CA GLY A 277 -20.29 -11.43 20.58
C GLY A 277 -19.22 -11.60 21.66
N GLY A 278 -18.82 -10.51 22.31
CA GLY A 278 -17.82 -10.51 23.38
C GLY A 278 -16.36 -10.64 22.91
N ILE A 279 -16.12 -10.66 21.59
CA ILE A 279 -14.83 -10.45 20.93
C ILE A 279 -15.02 -9.32 19.90
N HIS A 280 -13.96 -8.54 19.63
CA HIS A 280 -13.91 -7.62 18.50
C HIS A 280 -12.55 -7.68 17.80
N TRP A 281 -12.54 -7.40 16.51
CA TRP A 281 -11.34 -7.38 15.68
C TRP A 281 -10.41 -6.21 16.05
N ILE A 282 -9.09 -6.46 16.08
CA ILE A 282 -8.10 -5.41 16.31
C ILE A 282 -7.94 -4.41 15.14
N GLY A 283 -8.59 -4.65 14.00
CA GLY A 283 -8.57 -3.76 12.84
C GLY A 283 -7.42 -4.01 11.85
N ASN A 284 -6.63 -5.08 12.04
CA ASN A 284 -5.59 -5.49 11.10
C ASN A 284 -5.15 -6.96 11.24
N GLU A 285 -4.97 -7.65 10.11
CA GLU A 285 -4.42 -9.01 9.97
C GLU A 285 -2.89 -9.11 10.24
N LYS A 286 -2.28 -8.08 10.83
CA LYS A 286 -0.82 -8.02 11.07
C LYS A 286 -0.46 -8.51 12.46
N GLY A 287 -1.44 -8.78 13.32
CA GLY A 287 -1.24 -9.10 14.73
C GLY A 287 -0.64 -7.89 15.46
N GLN A 288 -1.31 -6.74 15.39
CA GLN A 288 -0.85 -5.51 16.04
C GLN A 288 -2.01 -4.81 16.77
N ALA A 289 -2.03 -4.91 18.09
CA ALA A 289 -2.82 -4.03 18.94
C ALA A 289 -2.09 -2.69 19.18
N SER A 290 -2.85 -1.67 19.55
CA SER A 290 -2.30 -0.36 19.86
C SER A 290 -1.78 -0.31 21.29
N ASP A 291 -0.90 0.65 21.60
CA ASP A 291 -0.54 0.95 23.00
C ASP A 291 -1.75 1.43 23.83
N THR A 292 -2.79 1.95 23.15
CA THR A 292 -4.12 2.23 23.70
C THR A 292 -5.13 1.21 23.17
N THR A 293 -5.34 0.11 23.89
CA THR A 293 -6.33 -0.92 23.56
C THR A 293 -7.25 -1.17 24.77
N TRP A 294 -8.53 -0.82 24.61
CA TRP A 294 -9.55 -1.03 25.62
C TRP A 294 -10.37 -2.28 25.30
N ALA A 295 -10.47 -3.23 26.23
CA ALA A 295 -11.27 -4.44 26.09
C ALA A 295 -12.79 -4.19 26.29
N LYS A 296 -13.29 -3.06 25.78
CA LYS A 296 -14.64 -2.54 26.01
C LYS A 296 -15.20 -1.83 24.78
N VAL A 297 -16.50 -2.00 24.56
CA VAL A 297 -17.27 -1.50 23.42
C VAL A 297 -18.59 -0.86 23.88
N ASP A 298 -19.20 -0.04 23.03
CA ASP A 298 -20.40 0.76 23.30
C ASP A 298 -21.54 0.38 22.35
N SER A 299 -22.62 -0.15 22.92
CA SER A 299 -23.80 -0.64 22.19
C SER A 299 -24.50 0.40 21.31
N VAL A 300 -24.24 1.71 21.46
CA VAL A 300 -24.85 2.75 20.60
C VAL A 300 -24.00 3.17 19.40
N LYS A 301 -22.81 2.56 19.17
CA LYS A 301 -21.84 3.00 18.14
C LYS A 301 -21.61 1.98 17.01
N GLY A 302 -22.67 1.47 16.37
CA GLY A 302 -22.54 0.54 15.24
C GLY A 302 -21.84 -0.76 15.67
N ASP A 303 -20.68 -1.05 15.09
CA ASP A 303 -19.81 -2.19 15.43
C ASP A 303 -19.28 -2.13 16.87
N GLY A 304 -19.38 -0.94 17.50
CA GLY A 304 -19.29 -0.76 18.94
C GLY A 304 -17.95 -0.19 19.43
N TYR A 305 -16.98 0.05 18.56
CA TYR A 305 -15.64 0.50 18.92
C TYR A 305 -15.24 1.83 18.27
N ARG A 306 -14.04 2.33 18.60
CA ARG A 306 -13.37 3.39 17.84
C ARG A 306 -12.26 2.77 17.00
N GLU A 307 -12.34 2.98 15.70
CA GLU A 307 -11.25 2.67 14.76
C GLU A 307 -10.50 3.94 14.35
N ALA A 308 -9.19 3.83 14.11
CA ALA A 308 -8.37 4.80 13.39
C ALA A 308 -7.04 4.17 12.95
N ASP A 309 -6.43 4.67 11.87
CA ASP A 309 -5.05 4.35 11.46
C ASP A 309 -4.72 2.84 11.28
N GLY A 310 -5.73 1.99 11.10
CA GLY A 310 -5.61 0.52 11.01
C GLY A 310 -5.66 -0.20 12.36
N PHE A 311 -6.22 0.43 13.40
CA PHE A 311 -6.35 -0.12 14.75
C PHE A 311 -7.74 0.13 15.33
N THR A 312 -8.27 -0.89 16.00
CA THR A 312 -9.38 -0.77 16.94
C THR A 312 -8.84 -0.42 18.33
N TYR A 313 -9.29 0.71 18.86
CA TYR A 313 -8.88 1.23 20.17
C TYR A 313 -9.80 0.78 21.32
N GLY A 314 -10.95 0.18 21.01
CA GLY A 314 -12.06 0.04 21.95
C GLY A 314 -12.58 1.40 22.45
N ILE A 315 -13.28 1.39 23.59
CA ILE A 315 -13.88 2.59 24.20
C ILE A 315 -13.68 2.54 25.73
N PRO A 316 -13.04 3.55 26.36
CA PRO A 316 -12.75 3.52 27.79
C PRO A 316 -13.98 3.34 28.69
N ASP A 317 -15.05 4.06 28.38
CA ASP A 317 -16.34 4.06 29.08
C ASP A 317 -17.43 3.24 28.36
N GLY A 318 -17.02 2.23 27.57
CA GLY A 318 -17.91 1.25 26.93
C GLY A 318 -18.76 0.46 27.93
N ASP A 319 -19.98 0.10 27.51
CA ASP A 319 -21.00 -0.56 28.33
C ASP A 319 -20.97 -2.10 28.25
N HIS A 320 -20.23 -2.68 27.30
CA HIS A 320 -19.96 -4.12 27.18
C HIS A 320 -18.46 -4.40 27.21
N TRP A 321 -18.04 -5.51 27.82
CA TRP A 321 -16.68 -6.02 27.68
C TRP A 321 -16.56 -6.80 26.38
N SER A 322 -15.45 -6.63 25.68
CA SER A 322 -15.16 -7.36 24.45
C SER A 322 -13.66 -7.56 24.32
N VAL A 323 -13.23 -8.82 24.17
CA VAL A 323 -11.82 -9.17 24.01
C VAL A 323 -11.31 -8.61 22.68
N PRO A 324 -10.23 -7.81 22.67
CA PRO A 324 -9.61 -7.35 21.44
C PRO A 324 -8.77 -8.51 20.87
N GLU A 325 -9.24 -9.16 19.82
CA GLU A 325 -8.52 -10.28 19.20
C GLU A 325 -7.59 -9.79 18.09
N SER A 326 -6.32 -10.20 18.15
CA SER A 326 -5.31 -9.91 17.13
C SER A 326 -4.98 -11.16 16.32
N ASP A 327 -5.60 -11.27 15.14
CA ASP A 327 -5.38 -12.31 14.15
C ASP A 327 -4.19 -12.00 13.23
N VAL A 328 -3.47 -13.04 12.80
CA VAL A 328 -2.39 -12.96 11.81
C VAL A 328 -1.96 -14.36 11.35
N SER A 329 -1.58 -14.53 10.07
CA SER A 329 -0.98 -15.78 9.61
C SER A 329 0.51 -15.93 9.94
N ILE A 330 0.97 -17.16 10.20
CA ILE A 330 2.42 -17.43 10.34
C ILE A 330 3.16 -17.31 9.00
N THR A 331 2.49 -17.53 7.88
CA THR A 331 2.98 -17.34 6.50
C THR A 331 2.69 -15.89 6.03
N ALA A 332 2.69 -15.60 4.73
CA ALA A 332 2.14 -14.33 4.23
C ALA A 332 0.62 -14.38 4.19
N GLY A 333 0.09 -15.30 3.39
CA GLY A 333 -1.34 -15.58 3.27
C GLY A 333 -1.88 -16.51 4.35
N TRP A 334 -3.20 -16.64 4.40
CA TRP A 334 -3.95 -17.50 5.28
C TRP A 334 -3.88 -18.97 4.86
N PHE A 335 -3.95 -19.29 3.57
CA PHE A 335 -3.79 -20.66 3.06
C PHE A 335 -2.32 -20.99 2.73
N TYR A 336 -1.97 -22.28 2.74
CA TYR A 336 -0.62 -22.73 2.40
C TYR A 336 -0.37 -22.65 0.89
N HIS A 337 0.70 -21.96 0.51
CA HIS A 337 1.22 -21.89 -0.85
C HIS A 337 2.54 -22.68 -0.99
N ASP A 338 2.78 -23.28 -2.16
CA ASP A 338 3.83 -24.30 -2.29
C ASP A 338 5.25 -23.68 -2.25
N GLY A 339 5.94 -23.86 -1.12
CA GLY A 339 7.21 -23.19 -0.80
C GLY A 339 7.09 -21.99 0.13
N ASP A 340 5.94 -21.80 0.78
CA ASP A 340 5.75 -20.82 1.84
C ASP A 340 6.86 -20.82 2.88
N LEU A 341 7.12 -19.64 3.44
CA LEU A 341 8.09 -19.44 4.52
C LEU A 341 7.37 -18.76 5.69
N PRO A 342 7.60 -19.20 6.94
CA PRO A 342 7.00 -18.55 8.08
C PRO A 342 7.74 -17.26 8.47
N LYS A 343 6.99 -16.27 8.97
CA LYS A 343 7.44 -15.01 9.59
C LYS A 343 8.60 -15.30 10.56
N SER A 344 9.68 -14.51 10.45
CA SER A 344 10.92 -14.68 11.22
C SER A 344 10.69 -14.56 12.74
N MET A 345 11.64 -15.07 13.54
CA MET A 345 11.55 -14.96 15.00
C MET A 345 11.42 -13.52 15.50
N SER A 346 12.10 -12.56 14.85
CA SER A 346 11.96 -11.14 15.18
C SER A 346 10.57 -10.59 14.83
N GLN A 347 9.95 -11.05 13.74
CA GLN A 347 8.57 -10.67 13.41
C GLN A 347 7.56 -11.26 14.42
N LEU A 348 7.69 -12.54 14.77
CA LEU A 348 6.80 -13.18 15.74
C LEU A 348 6.98 -12.61 17.16
N GLY A 349 8.22 -12.30 17.56
CA GLY A 349 8.49 -11.58 18.80
C GLY A 349 7.84 -10.19 18.80
N ASN A 350 7.96 -9.43 17.71
CA ASN A 350 7.29 -8.13 17.60
C ASN A 350 5.76 -8.26 17.67
N ILE A 351 5.16 -9.24 17.00
CA ILE A 351 3.73 -9.55 17.10
C ILE A 351 3.35 -9.84 18.56
N TYR A 352 4.02 -10.77 19.24
CA TYR A 352 3.72 -11.13 20.64
C TYR A 352 3.74 -9.92 21.58
N PHE A 353 4.76 -9.06 21.48
CA PHE A 353 4.85 -7.83 22.29
C PHE A 353 3.89 -6.71 21.82
N GLN A 354 3.29 -6.81 20.63
CA GLN A 354 2.26 -5.89 20.15
C GLN A 354 0.83 -6.41 20.34
N THR A 355 0.62 -7.69 20.65
CA THR A 355 -0.71 -8.29 20.93
C THR A 355 -0.87 -8.62 22.41
N VAL A 356 -0.28 -9.73 22.87
CA VAL A 356 -0.29 -10.19 24.27
C VAL A 356 0.33 -9.11 25.16
N GLY A 357 1.38 -8.44 24.67
CA GLY A 357 2.00 -7.29 25.31
C GLY A 357 1.15 -6.02 25.43
N ASN A 358 -0.06 -5.99 24.86
CA ASN A 358 -1.04 -4.91 24.94
C ASN A 358 -2.43 -5.40 25.43
N GLY A 359 -2.51 -6.59 26.04
CA GLY A 359 -3.77 -7.14 26.54
C GLY A 359 -4.73 -7.60 25.43
N SER A 360 -4.18 -8.09 24.32
CA SER A 360 -4.93 -8.61 23.16
C SER A 360 -4.44 -10.02 22.83
N PRO A 361 -5.28 -11.07 22.99
CA PRO A 361 -4.90 -12.43 22.63
C PRO A 361 -4.48 -12.55 21.15
N LEU A 362 -3.47 -13.38 20.91
CA LEU A 362 -2.91 -13.64 19.59
C LEU A 362 -3.58 -14.87 18.97
N LEU A 363 -4.26 -14.66 17.85
CA LEU A 363 -4.80 -15.72 16.99
C LEU A 363 -3.86 -15.95 15.80
N LEU A 364 -2.89 -16.87 15.96
CA LEU A 364 -1.87 -17.14 14.95
C LEU A 364 -2.30 -18.29 14.02
N ASN A 365 -2.46 -18.05 12.72
CA ASN A 365 -2.84 -19.09 11.76
C ASN A 365 -1.65 -19.98 11.34
N PHE A 366 -1.90 -21.29 11.25
CA PHE A 366 -0.95 -22.33 10.86
C PHE A 366 -1.56 -23.19 9.73
N PRO A 367 -1.34 -22.86 8.45
CA PRO A 367 -2.00 -23.56 7.36
C PRO A 367 -1.36 -24.94 7.08
N PRO A 368 -2.16 -26.02 7.00
CA PRO A 368 -1.71 -27.32 6.51
C PRO A 368 -1.51 -27.28 5.00
N ASN A 369 -0.56 -28.07 4.51
CA ASN A 369 -0.23 -28.19 3.09
C ASN A 369 -1.10 -29.25 2.36
N GLN A 370 -0.82 -29.51 1.08
CA GLN A 370 -1.55 -30.49 0.26
C GLN A 370 -1.38 -31.98 0.67
N THR A 371 -0.53 -32.32 1.64
CA THR A 371 -0.56 -33.65 2.29
C THR A 371 -1.50 -33.67 3.50
N GLY A 372 -1.84 -32.51 4.06
CA GLY A 372 -2.56 -32.34 5.33
C GLY A 372 -1.65 -32.03 6.51
N ASP A 373 -0.33 -31.94 6.30
CA ASP A 373 0.67 -31.70 7.34
C ASP A 373 1.03 -30.22 7.45
N LEU A 374 1.48 -29.76 8.62
CA LEU A 374 2.24 -28.51 8.70
C LEU A 374 3.59 -28.68 8.00
N ASP A 375 4.02 -27.68 7.22
CA ASP A 375 5.36 -27.71 6.63
C ASP A 375 6.46 -27.76 7.70
N GLY A 376 7.58 -28.42 7.38
CA GLY A 376 8.71 -28.57 8.28
C GLY A 376 9.34 -27.25 8.74
N SER A 377 9.25 -26.18 7.95
CA SER A 377 9.68 -24.84 8.35
C SER A 377 8.69 -24.18 9.33
N ILE A 378 7.39 -24.31 9.08
CA ILE A 378 6.31 -23.84 9.97
C ILE A 378 6.41 -24.54 11.33
N TYR A 379 6.52 -25.87 11.33
CA TYR A 379 6.72 -26.67 12.54
C TYR A 379 8.01 -26.28 13.30
N SER A 380 9.09 -25.99 12.57
CA SER A 380 10.34 -25.52 13.19
C SER A 380 10.16 -24.15 13.83
N ARG A 381 9.52 -23.20 13.14
CA ARG A 381 9.25 -21.84 13.65
C ARG A 381 8.32 -21.86 14.86
N LEU A 382 7.31 -22.73 14.89
CA LEU A 382 6.46 -22.95 16.07
C LEU A 382 7.28 -23.35 17.30
N ASN A 383 8.27 -24.24 17.12
CA ASN A 383 9.17 -24.65 18.20
C ASN A 383 10.16 -23.54 18.58
N GLU A 384 10.68 -22.76 17.62
CA GLU A 384 11.51 -21.58 17.90
C GLU A 384 10.73 -20.53 18.72
N PHE A 385 9.50 -20.22 18.31
CA PHE A 385 8.59 -19.26 18.95
C PHE A 385 8.29 -19.65 20.40
N LYS A 386 7.85 -20.90 20.61
CA LYS A 386 7.67 -21.47 21.95
C LYS A 386 8.93 -21.31 22.81
N ASN A 387 10.09 -21.73 22.30
CA ASN A 387 11.32 -21.70 23.10
C ASN A 387 11.73 -20.27 23.49
N ALA A 388 11.38 -19.26 22.71
CA ALA A 388 11.64 -17.86 23.05
C ALA A 388 10.66 -17.33 24.12
N ILE A 389 9.37 -17.63 24.02
CA ILE A 389 8.36 -17.33 25.06
C ILE A 389 8.77 -18.02 26.37
N ASP A 390 8.95 -19.35 26.34
CA ASP A 390 9.37 -20.17 27.49
C ASP A 390 10.57 -19.55 28.18
N ASN A 391 11.68 -19.32 27.47
CA ASN A 391 12.92 -18.89 28.13
C ASN A 391 12.92 -17.41 28.54
N THR A 392 12.03 -16.58 27.99
CA THR A 392 11.81 -15.21 28.46
C THR A 392 11.05 -15.19 29.79
N PHE A 393 9.88 -15.83 29.87
CA PHE A 393 8.95 -15.66 31.00
C PHE A 393 9.13 -16.69 32.14
N LYS A 394 9.89 -17.77 31.92
CA LYS A 394 10.23 -18.82 32.90
C LYS A 394 10.88 -18.35 34.21
N THR A 395 11.38 -17.12 34.29
CA THR A 395 11.94 -16.58 35.53
C THR A 395 11.68 -15.07 35.61
N ASN A 396 10.63 -14.69 36.36
CA ASN A 396 10.53 -13.34 36.90
C ASN A 396 11.77 -13.11 37.78
N LEU A 397 12.54 -12.06 37.46
CA LEU A 397 13.83 -11.75 38.09
C LEU A 397 13.68 -11.02 39.44
N LEU A 398 12.44 -10.70 39.82
CA LEU A 398 12.09 -10.29 41.18
C LEU A 398 12.32 -11.46 42.16
N ALA A 399 13.08 -11.20 43.22
CA ALA A 399 13.36 -12.19 44.24
C ALA A 399 12.32 -12.15 45.38
N GLN A 400 12.21 -13.23 46.14
CA GLN A 400 11.39 -13.30 47.37
C GLN A 400 11.78 -12.30 48.48
N ASN A 401 12.83 -11.49 48.28
CA ASN A 401 13.26 -10.42 49.18
C ASN A 401 13.10 -9.01 48.56
N SER A 402 12.57 -8.91 47.33
CA SER A 402 12.15 -7.63 46.74
C SER A 402 11.07 -6.98 47.62
N LYS A 403 10.95 -5.65 47.55
CA LYS A 403 9.97 -4.89 48.33
C LYS A 403 9.23 -3.90 47.45
N ALA A 404 7.93 -4.11 47.30
CA ALA A 404 7.03 -3.12 46.74
C ALA A 404 6.56 -2.13 47.82
N GLY A 405 6.54 -0.85 47.49
CA GLY A 405 5.99 0.25 48.30
C GLY A 405 5.23 1.23 47.41
N ALA A 406 4.17 1.85 47.93
CA ALA A 406 3.26 2.68 47.13
C ALA A 406 3.02 4.09 47.70
N SER A 407 2.56 5.01 46.86
CA SER A 407 2.18 6.38 47.27
C SER A 407 1.01 6.41 48.27
N SER A 408 0.10 5.45 48.15
CA SER A 408 -1.07 5.23 49.02
C SER A 408 -1.57 3.79 48.89
N VAL A 409 -2.41 3.37 49.83
CA VAL A 409 -3.04 2.04 49.88
C VAL A 409 -4.46 2.19 50.40
N TYR A 410 -5.43 1.55 49.73
CA TYR A 410 -6.86 1.63 50.05
C TYR A 410 -7.18 1.37 51.53
N GLU A 411 -7.78 2.36 52.19
CA GLU A 411 -8.07 2.44 53.63
C GLU A 411 -6.86 2.09 54.56
N ASN A 412 -5.61 2.08 54.08
CA ASN A 412 -4.42 1.58 54.80
C ASN A 412 -4.58 0.12 55.30
N ALA A 413 -5.19 -0.75 54.48
CA ALA A 413 -5.39 -2.18 54.77
C ALA A 413 -4.33 -3.06 54.11
N LYS A 414 -3.89 -4.13 54.81
CA LYS A 414 -2.97 -5.16 54.26
C LYS A 414 -3.53 -5.94 53.08
N GLU A 415 -4.85 -5.98 52.94
CA GLU A 415 -5.58 -6.66 51.89
C GLU A 415 -5.19 -6.15 50.48
N TYR A 416 -4.85 -4.86 50.37
CA TYR A 416 -4.43 -4.19 49.12
C TYR A 416 -2.98 -3.69 49.19
N SER A 417 -2.13 -4.40 49.91
CA SER A 417 -0.72 -4.07 50.10
C SER A 417 0.03 -4.01 48.77
N PRO A 418 0.98 -3.07 48.54
CA PRO A 418 1.81 -3.07 47.33
C PRO A 418 2.62 -4.35 47.17
N ALA A 419 2.89 -5.07 48.27
CA ALA A 419 3.51 -6.38 48.25
C ALA A 419 2.68 -7.46 47.51
N LYS A 420 1.41 -7.18 47.16
CA LYS A 420 0.61 -8.06 46.31
C LYS A 420 1.00 -8.05 44.85
N THR A 421 1.61 -6.98 44.34
CA THR A 421 2.04 -6.93 42.93
C THR A 421 3.28 -7.77 42.62
N ILE A 422 3.72 -8.64 43.54
CA ILE A 422 4.96 -9.41 43.47
C ILE A 422 4.90 -10.74 44.24
N ASP A 423 3.72 -11.26 44.64
CA ASP A 423 3.62 -12.50 45.44
C ASP A 423 3.15 -13.75 44.68
N GLY A 424 2.78 -13.63 43.40
CA GLY A 424 2.45 -14.73 42.49
C GLY A 424 1.03 -15.25 42.69
N ASP A 425 0.08 -14.34 42.91
CA ASP A 425 -1.28 -14.61 43.38
C ASP A 425 -2.28 -13.66 42.67
N GLU A 426 -2.57 -13.97 41.41
CA GLU A 426 -3.37 -13.18 40.45
C GLU A 426 -4.76 -12.77 40.98
N ASP A 427 -5.31 -13.54 41.93
CA ASP A 427 -6.54 -13.24 42.72
C ASP A 427 -6.42 -11.96 43.59
N THR A 428 -5.23 -11.36 43.69
CA THR A 428 -4.93 -10.28 44.65
C THR A 428 -4.20 -9.11 43.99
N TYR A 429 -4.37 -7.91 44.55
CA TYR A 429 -3.97 -6.67 43.88
C TYR A 429 -3.66 -5.53 44.85
N TRP A 430 -2.80 -4.61 44.41
CA TRP A 430 -2.63 -3.29 45.02
C TRP A 430 -3.66 -2.30 44.46
N THR A 431 -4.14 -1.39 45.32
CA THR A 431 -4.93 -0.22 44.88
C THR A 431 -4.75 0.98 45.83
N THR A 432 -4.95 2.18 45.31
CA THR A 432 -4.73 3.49 45.97
C THR A 432 -5.82 3.84 46.99
N GLU A 433 -5.65 4.93 47.75
CA GLU A 433 -6.69 5.42 48.66
C GLU A 433 -7.93 5.93 47.89
N LYS A 434 -9.12 5.77 48.49
CA LYS A 434 -10.41 5.99 47.80
C LYS A 434 -10.54 7.39 47.18
N GLY A 435 -10.70 7.43 45.86
CA GLY A 435 -10.77 8.61 45.02
C GLY A 435 -9.44 9.01 44.33
N GLU A 436 -8.32 8.37 44.64
CA GLU A 436 -7.01 8.69 44.05
C GLU A 436 -6.78 7.91 42.74
N LYS A 437 -7.05 8.56 41.59
CA LYS A 437 -6.91 7.97 40.25
C LYS A 437 -5.49 7.99 39.67
N THR A 438 -4.50 8.22 40.51
CA THR A 438 -3.08 8.34 40.18
C THR A 438 -2.27 7.83 41.34
N GLY A 439 -1.19 7.11 41.10
CA GLY A 439 -0.38 6.55 42.17
C GLY A 439 0.99 6.07 41.68
N THR A 440 1.92 5.96 42.60
CA THR A 440 3.26 5.42 42.36
C THR A 440 3.38 4.07 43.05
N LEU A 441 3.90 3.08 42.32
CA LEU A 441 4.35 1.79 42.83
C LEU A 441 5.85 1.67 42.57
N GLU A 442 6.65 1.47 43.61
CA GLU A 442 8.11 1.33 43.51
C GLU A 442 8.54 -0.03 44.09
N ILE A 443 9.30 -0.80 43.31
CA ILE A 443 9.72 -2.16 43.65
C ILE A 443 11.25 -2.17 43.78
N GLU A 444 11.73 -2.20 45.02
CA GLU A 444 13.16 -2.41 45.34
C GLU A 444 13.55 -3.88 45.12
N PHE A 445 14.68 -4.14 44.45
CA PHE A 445 15.21 -5.49 44.24
C PHE A 445 16.19 -5.88 45.37
N ASP A 446 16.51 -7.17 45.49
CA ASP A 446 17.48 -7.67 46.48
C ASP A 446 18.96 -7.43 46.09
N GLU A 447 19.22 -7.29 44.79
CA GLU A 447 20.50 -6.93 44.18
C GLU A 447 20.27 -6.23 42.82
N VAL A 448 21.34 -5.80 42.14
CA VAL A 448 21.23 -5.27 40.77
C VAL A 448 20.91 -6.42 39.81
N LYS A 449 19.82 -6.29 39.05
CA LYS A 449 19.38 -7.23 38.00
C LYS A 449 19.64 -6.64 36.61
N GLU A 450 19.78 -7.52 35.61
CA GLU A 450 19.83 -7.15 34.19
C GLU A 450 18.60 -7.71 33.48
N PHE A 451 17.83 -6.85 32.82
CA PHE A 451 16.54 -7.17 32.21
C PHE A 451 16.22 -6.18 31.09
N ASP A 452 15.27 -6.54 30.22
CA ASP A 452 14.78 -5.72 29.10
C ASP A 452 13.25 -5.70 28.98
N VAL A 453 12.53 -6.50 29.76
CA VAL A 453 11.06 -6.54 29.79
C VAL A 453 10.51 -6.24 31.18
N VAL A 454 9.42 -5.48 31.24
CA VAL A 454 8.56 -5.29 32.42
C VAL A 454 7.15 -5.78 32.06
N SER A 455 6.59 -6.72 32.84
CA SER A 455 5.16 -7.07 32.82
C SER A 455 4.41 -6.25 33.87
N ILE A 456 3.21 -5.77 33.54
CA ILE A 456 2.26 -5.14 34.46
C ILE A 456 0.85 -5.61 34.08
N GLU A 457 0.05 -6.01 35.06
CA GLU A 457 -1.24 -6.66 34.84
C GLU A 457 -2.33 -5.95 35.69
N GLU A 458 -3.45 -5.52 35.08
CA GLU A 458 -4.59 -4.98 35.84
C GLU A 458 -5.47 -6.09 36.37
N TYR A 459 -6.07 -5.90 37.56
CA TYR A 459 -7.07 -6.83 38.09
C TYR A 459 -8.43 -6.65 37.37
N ILE A 460 -8.51 -7.17 36.13
CA ILE A 460 -9.58 -6.90 35.17
C ILE A 460 -10.96 -7.45 35.56
N GLU A 461 -11.07 -8.34 36.55
CA GLU A 461 -12.37 -8.71 37.16
C GLU A 461 -13.15 -7.49 37.68
N LYS A 462 -12.43 -6.45 38.14
CA LYS A 462 -13.01 -5.18 38.59
C LYS A 462 -13.04 -4.11 37.48
N GLY A 463 -12.75 -4.52 36.25
CA GLY A 463 -12.74 -3.72 35.02
C GLY A 463 -11.43 -2.95 34.82
N GLN A 464 -10.92 -2.94 33.58
CA GLN A 464 -9.78 -2.15 33.10
C GLN A 464 -10.01 -0.65 33.29
N ARG A 465 -9.03 0.07 33.86
CA ARG A 465 -9.15 1.47 34.32
C ARG A 465 -8.01 2.38 33.87
N ILE A 466 -6.79 1.87 33.74
CA ILE A 466 -5.58 2.69 33.54
C ILE A 466 -5.54 3.23 32.11
N SER A 467 -5.20 4.52 31.97
CA SER A 467 -5.24 5.24 30.69
C SER A 467 -3.95 5.97 30.32
N GLU A 468 -3.10 6.29 31.29
CA GLU A 468 -1.75 6.85 31.10
C GLU A 468 -0.85 6.34 32.25
N PHE A 469 0.37 5.90 31.92
CA PHE A 469 1.40 5.54 32.90
C PHE A 469 2.82 5.70 32.34
N GLU A 470 3.79 5.87 33.23
CA GLU A 470 5.23 5.91 32.92
C GLU A 470 5.98 4.89 33.80
N VAL A 471 7.02 4.25 33.24
CA VAL A 471 7.91 3.36 34.00
C VAL A 471 9.34 3.91 34.02
N GLU A 472 9.92 3.97 35.21
CA GLU A 472 11.33 4.31 35.43
C GLU A 472 12.09 3.11 36.01
N TYR A 473 13.40 3.02 35.77
CA TYR A 473 14.31 2.10 36.46
C TYR A 473 15.38 2.86 37.25
N GLN A 474 15.82 2.31 38.38
CA GLN A 474 16.86 2.91 39.21
C GLN A 474 18.23 2.25 39.00
N THR A 475 19.23 3.03 38.60
CA THR A 475 20.61 2.58 38.45
C THR A 475 21.24 2.14 39.78
N ALA A 476 22.33 1.38 39.70
CA ALA A 476 23.10 0.93 40.86
C ALA A 476 23.52 2.09 41.80
N ASP A 477 23.88 3.25 41.26
CA ASP A 477 24.25 4.45 42.02
C ASP A 477 23.04 5.30 42.50
N GLY A 478 21.85 5.10 41.93
CA GLY A 478 20.58 5.63 42.46
C GLY A 478 19.89 6.70 41.62
N GLN A 479 20.37 6.93 40.39
CA GLN A 479 19.67 7.74 39.41
C GLN A 479 18.44 6.99 38.91
N TRP A 480 17.33 7.69 38.75
CA TRP A 480 16.14 7.19 38.06
C TRP A 480 16.20 7.58 36.60
N LEU A 481 15.84 6.66 35.71
CA LEU A 481 15.87 6.80 34.25
C LEU A 481 14.58 6.25 33.65
N PRO A 482 14.04 6.85 32.57
CA PRO A 482 12.89 6.28 31.85
C PRO A 482 13.20 4.88 31.33
N PHE A 483 12.25 3.96 31.51
CA PHE A 483 12.22 2.67 30.85
C PHE A 483 11.40 2.81 29.56
N GLU A 484 10.09 2.96 29.69
CA GLU A 484 9.13 3.21 28.60
C GLU A 484 7.84 3.79 29.21
N ASP A 485 7.07 4.57 28.43
CA ASP A 485 5.75 5.10 28.78
C ASP A 485 4.64 4.47 27.91
N GLY A 486 3.38 4.54 28.36
CA GLY A 486 2.25 3.95 27.65
C GLY A 486 0.88 4.37 28.19
N HIS A 487 -0.17 3.98 27.48
CA HIS A 487 -1.55 4.38 27.79
C HIS A 487 -2.29 3.32 28.61
N THR A 488 -2.77 2.24 27.98
CA THR A 488 -3.55 1.20 28.66
C THR A 488 -2.68 0.06 29.13
N ILE A 489 -3.02 -0.53 30.28
CA ILE A 489 -2.42 -1.77 30.78
C ILE A 489 -3.32 -2.97 30.44
N GLY A 490 -4.57 -2.98 30.90
CA GLY A 490 -5.49 -4.09 30.60
C GLY A 490 -5.04 -5.42 31.24
N ALA A 491 -5.39 -6.53 30.59
CA ALA A 491 -5.05 -7.87 31.10
C ALA A 491 -3.54 -8.02 31.34
N LYS A 492 -2.72 -7.59 30.37
CA LYS A 492 -1.26 -7.70 30.41
C LYS A 492 -0.58 -6.65 29.56
N LYS A 493 0.47 -6.04 30.10
CA LYS A 493 1.28 -5.01 29.44
C LYS A 493 2.75 -5.38 29.50
N LEU A 494 3.36 -5.62 28.34
CA LEU A 494 4.77 -6.03 28.22
C LEU A 494 5.60 -4.91 27.59
N LEU A 495 6.11 -4.00 28.41
CA LEU A 495 7.09 -3.00 27.96
C LEU A 495 8.42 -3.71 27.68
N ARG A 496 9.12 -3.35 26.59
CA ARG A 496 10.32 -4.06 26.12
C ARG A 496 11.31 -3.10 25.50
N ILE A 497 12.54 -3.01 26.01
CA ILE A 497 13.59 -2.09 25.54
C ILE A 497 14.93 -2.81 25.22
N ASP A 498 16.04 -2.06 25.11
CA ASP A 498 17.40 -2.61 25.14
C ASP A 498 17.77 -2.96 26.61
N PRO A 499 18.55 -4.02 26.90
CA PRO A 499 18.90 -4.42 28.28
C PRO A 499 19.48 -3.32 29.17
N VAL A 500 18.90 -3.19 30.37
CA VAL A 500 19.29 -2.25 31.43
C VAL A 500 19.74 -2.98 32.70
N GLN A 501 20.59 -2.34 33.49
CA GLN A 501 20.99 -2.82 34.82
C GLN A 501 20.43 -1.91 35.91
N ALA A 502 19.49 -2.42 36.72
CA ALA A 502 18.77 -1.66 37.74
C ALA A 502 18.69 -2.40 39.09
N LYS A 503 18.42 -1.65 40.16
CA LYS A 503 18.17 -2.16 41.52
C LYS A 503 16.74 -1.92 42.01
N ALA A 504 15.94 -1.23 41.21
CA ALA A 504 14.51 -1.00 41.44
C ALA A 504 13.84 -0.60 40.11
N ILE A 505 12.52 -0.74 40.05
CA ILE A 505 11.65 -0.06 39.08
C ILE A 505 10.58 0.76 39.79
N ARG A 506 10.03 1.75 39.09
CA ARG A 506 8.88 2.56 39.52
C ARG A 506 7.87 2.64 38.39
N ILE A 507 6.61 2.39 38.71
CA ILE A 507 5.47 2.57 37.83
C ILE A 507 4.67 3.74 38.38
N ASN A 508 4.55 4.85 37.63
CA ASN A 508 3.68 5.96 37.99
C ASN A 508 2.43 5.92 37.10
N ILE A 509 1.28 5.66 37.72
CA ILE A 509 -0.03 5.80 37.07
C ILE A 509 -0.38 7.29 37.04
N THR A 510 -0.26 7.90 35.86
CA THR A 510 -0.51 9.33 35.62
C THR A 510 -1.96 9.60 35.21
N GLY A 511 -2.66 8.61 34.66
CA GLY A 511 -4.07 8.67 34.29
C GLY A 511 -4.81 7.35 34.53
N SER A 512 -5.97 7.42 35.18
CA SER A 512 -6.89 6.30 35.33
C SER A 512 -8.33 6.80 35.44
N TYR A 513 -9.28 5.97 35.04
CA TYR A 513 -10.72 6.27 35.13
C TYR A 513 -11.32 5.99 36.51
N ALA A 514 -10.66 5.19 37.35
CA ALA A 514 -11.00 4.94 38.75
C ALA A 514 -9.71 4.86 39.59
N GLU A 515 -9.80 4.37 40.83
CA GLU A 515 -8.64 3.89 41.57
C GLU A 515 -7.97 2.76 40.76
N PRO A 516 -6.68 2.88 40.38
CA PRO A 516 -5.97 1.82 39.65
C PRO A 516 -5.86 0.54 40.48
N MET A 517 -5.81 -0.60 39.81
CA MET A 517 -5.68 -1.92 40.41
C MET A 517 -4.65 -2.72 39.63
N ILE A 518 -3.52 -3.05 40.25
CA ILE A 518 -2.47 -3.87 39.64
C ILE A 518 -2.44 -5.20 40.39
N SER A 519 -2.64 -6.31 39.69
CA SER A 519 -2.54 -7.66 40.23
C SER A 519 -1.08 -8.08 40.35
N GLU A 520 -0.35 -8.10 39.24
CA GLU A 520 1.03 -8.59 39.17
C GLU A 520 1.99 -7.64 38.43
N VAL A 521 3.28 -7.75 38.77
CA VAL A 521 4.41 -7.07 38.12
C VAL A 521 5.60 -8.03 38.03
N GLY A 522 6.24 -8.09 36.87
CA GLY A 522 7.44 -8.88 36.67
C GLY A 522 8.52 -8.18 35.87
N ILE A 523 9.78 -8.60 36.06
CA ILE A 523 10.90 -8.21 35.20
C ILE A 523 11.57 -9.43 34.59
N TYR A 524 11.85 -9.38 33.30
CA TYR A 524 12.33 -10.53 32.53
C TYR A 524 13.45 -10.11 31.56
N LYS A 525 14.27 -11.08 31.16
CA LYS A 525 15.26 -10.94 30.08
C LYS A 525 14.78 -11.77 28.88
N THR A 526 14.65 -11.15 27.70
CA THR A 526 14.28 -11.89 26.47
C THR A 526 15.28 -12.99 26.16
N ALA A 527 14.78 -14.08 25.59
CA ALA A 527 15.61 -15.07 24.91
C ALA A 527 15.96 -14.62 23.47
N ASP A 528 17.00 -15.21 22.90
CA ASP A 528 17.50 -14.94 21.54
C ASP A 528 16.37 -14.87 20.50
N GLY A 529 16.24 -13.71 19.84
CA GLY A 529 15.23 -13.46 18.80
C GLY A 529 13.94 -12.83 19.30
N PHE A 530 13.78 -12.66 20.62
CA PHE A 530 12.68 -11.91 21.25
C PHE A 530 13.07 -10.48 21.68
N GLU A 531 14.32 -10.06 21.51
CA GLU A 531 14.77 -8.67 21.73
C GLU A 531 14.02 -7.63 20.87
N LYS A 532 13.92 -6.37 21.34
CA LYS A 532 13.36 -5.25 20.54
C LYS A 532 14.26 -4.86 19.36
N THR A 533 15.57 -4.99 19.54
CA THR A 533 16.62 -4.72 18.54
C THR A 533 17.41 -6.01 18.30
N GLN A 534 18.03 -6.21 17.13
CA GLN A 534 18.90 -7.39 16.98
C GLN A 534 20.05 -7.30 17.99
N PRO A 535 20.21 -8.28 18.91
CA PRO A 535 21.22 -8.22 19.95
C PRO A 535 22.60 -8.14 19.30
N LEU A 536 23.47 -7.26 19.84
CA LEU A 536 24.84 -7.10 19.32
C LEU A 536 25.55 -8.46 19.30
N PRO A 537 25.88 -9.01 18.11
CA PRO A 537 26.44 -10.36 17.99
C PRO A 537 27.71 -10.55 18.83
N GLU A 538 27.85 -11.70 19.51
CA GLU A 538 28.85 -11.95 20.60
C GLU A 538 30.29 -11.45 20.34
N ALA A 539 30.74 -11.46 19.08
CA ALA A 539 32.09 -11.03 18.71
C ALA A 539 32.31 -9.50 18.70
N TYR A 540 31.24 -8.73 18.80
CA TYR A 540 31.30 -7.30 19.03
C TYR A 540 31.41 -7.00 20.52
N THR A 541 32.50 -6.35 20.93
CA THR A 541 32.51 -5.73 22.25
C THR A 541 31.71 -4.43 22.19
N LYS A 542 30.46 -4.45 22.65
CA LYS A 542 29.73 -3.23 23.06
C LYS A 542 30.59 -2.53 24.13
N PHE A 543 30.75 -1.22 24.02
CA PHE A 543 31.27 -0.43 25.14
C PHE A 543 30.27 0.68 25.45
N VAL A 544 29.74 0.63 26.67
CA VAL A 544 28.81 1.60 27.22
C VAL A 544 29.60 2.55 28.11
N TYR A 545 29.34 3.85 28.02
CA TYR A 545 30.20 4.87 28.61
C TYR A 545 29.96 5.05 30.12
N GLY A 546 30.88 4.52 30.94
CA GLY A 546 30.89 4.66 32.40
C GLY A 546 32.31 4.89 32.95
N ASP A 547 33.10 3.82 33.08
CA ASP A 547 34.42 3.82 33.73
C ASP A 547 35.55 3.23 32.83
N ASP A 548 35.40 3.30 31.50
CA ASP A 548 36.36 2.69 30.57
C ASP A 548 37.64 3.54 30.41
N GLU A 549 38.77 3.04 30.93
CA GLU A 549 40.11 3.66 30.83
C GLU A 549 40.58 3.93 29.38
N ARG A 550 39.92 3.35 28.37
CA ARG A 550 40.22 3.52 26.94
C ARG A 550 39.62 4.80 26.34
N LEU A 551 38.78 5.52 27.09
CA LEU A 551 38.11 6.75 26.68
C LEU A 551 38.90 8.01 27.06
N GLU A 552 39.13 8.88 26.09
CA GLU A 552 39.71 10.22 26.25
C GLU A 552 38.66 11.29 25.85
N LEU A 553 38.18 12.05 26.84
CA LEU A 553 37.29 13.21 26.64
C LEU A 553 38.10 14.51 26.73
N ASN A 554 38.22 15.26 25.63
CA ASN A 554 38.90 16.55 25.61
C ASN A 554 37.91 17.71 25.46
N LYS A 555 37.96 18.64 26.40
CA LYS A 555 37.27 19.94 26.29
C LYS A 555 38.00 20.81 25.27
N GLY A 556 37.30 21.21 24.21
CA GLY A 556 37.86 22.07 23.17
C GLY A 556 38.01 23.50 23.68
N SER A 557 39.25 23.95 23.92
CA SER A 557 39.53 25.38 24.18
C SER A 557 40.34 25.99 23.04
N TRP A 558 40.03 27.26 22.74
CA TRP A 558 40.81 28.12 21.86
C TRP A 558 41.26 29.43 22.55
N ASP A 559 40.96 29.60 23.84
CA ASP A 559 41.35 30.75 24.66
C ASP A 559 41.44 30.34 26.16
N ASP A 560 42.54 30.69 26.83
CA ASP A 560 42.79 30.38 28.26
C ASP A 560 41.88 31.15 29.24
N ASP A 561 41.06 32.10 28.76
CA ASP A 561 40.46 33.17 29.58
C ASP A 561 38.91 33.11 29.67
N HIS A 562 38.28 32.03 29.20
CA HIS A 562 36.82 31.79 29.35
C HIS A 562 36.53 30.62 30.29
N GLN A 563 36.13 30.91 31.54
CA GLN A 563 35.63 29.91 32.50
C GLN A 563 34.15 29.55 32.23
N GLY A 564 33.83 29.23 30.98
CA GLY A 564 32.58 28.59 30.58
C GLY A 564 32.84 27.11 30.35
N ASN A 565 32.13 26.23 31.06
CA ASN A 565 32.35 24.79 31.00
C ASN A 565 31.33 24.13 30.07
N THR A 566 31.76 23.81 28.87
CA THR A 566 31.04 22.97 27.90
C THR A 566 32.03 22.00 27.23
N GLY A 567 31.51 20.94 26.62
CA GLY A 567 32.30 19.87 26.02
C GLY A 567 31.40 18.67 25.70
N TRP A 568 31.94 17.45 25.73
CA TRP A 568 31.12 16.24 25.74
C TRP A 568 30.55 16.01 27.14
N GLU A 569 29.22 16.03 27.24
CA GLU A 569 28.46 15.93 28.48
C GLU A 569 27.61 14.66 28.45
N LYS A 570 27.77 13.81 29.47
CA LYS A 570 26.94 12.62 29.66
C LYS A 570 25.52 13.06 30.01
N GLN A 571 24.55 12.52 29.29
CA GLN A 571 23.13 12.72 29.50
C GLN A 571 22.59 11.70 30.51
N GLU A 572 21.32 11.83 30.90
CA GLU A 572 20.70 10.95 31.88
C GLU A 572 20.55 9.52 31.31
N ASP A 573 20.10 9.37 30.06
CA ASP A 573 20.04 8.09 29.30
C ASP A 573 21.39 7.37 29.08
N GLY A 574 22.48 7.88 29.65
CA GLY A 574 23.82 7.33 29.52
C GLY A 574 24.57 7.74 28.25
N SER A 575 23.88 8.34 27.27
CA SER A 575 24.47 8.86 26.03
C SER A 575 25.34 10.09 26.29
N TYR A 576 26.09 10.51 25.27
CA TYR A 576 26.90 11.72 25.32
C TYR A 576 26.44 12.70 24.25
N THR A 577 26.24 13.96 24.64
CA THR A 577 26.02 15.07 23.69
C THR A 577 27.10 16.13 23.82
N THR A 578 27.20 17.00 22.83
CA THR A 578 27.94 18.25 22.92
C THR A 578 27.27 19.31 22.05
N THR A 579 27.17 20.55 22.52
CA THR A 579 26.72 21.69 21.70
C THR A 579 27.88 22.47 21.08
N ASP A 580 29.12 22.16 21.46
CA ASP A 580 30.30 22.87 21.01
C ASP A 580 30.78 22.33 19.66
N GLY A 581 31.09 23.22 18.73
CA GLY A 581 32.06 22.91 17.68
C GLY A 581 33.46 22.81 18.30
N TRP A 582 34.29 21.89 17.78
CA TRP A 582 35.64 21.56 18.26
C TRP A 582 35.74 20.70 19.54
N ALA A 583 34.63 20.23 20.11
CA ALA A 583 34.69 19.18 21.13
C ALA A 583 35.18 17.86 20.50
N ASN A 584 36.05 17.12 21.19
CA ASN A 584 36.52 15.82 20.70
C ASN A 584 36.48 14.72 21.77
N ILE A 585 36.05 13.55 21.31
CA ILE A 585 35.95 12.30 22.05
C ILE A 585 36.79 11.27 21.29
N LYS A 586 37.70 10.59 21.98
CA LYS A 586 38.62 9.60 21.40
C LYS A 586 38.54 8.31 22.19
N TYR A 587 38.47 7.19 21.49
CA TYR A 587 38.40 5.86 22.07
C TYR A 587 39.46 4.94 21.46
N THR A 588 40.04 4.08 22.28
CA THR A 588 41.12 3.15 21.90
C THR A 588 40.59 1.72 21.96
N PHE A 589 40.75 0.94 20.90
CA PHE A 589 40.28 -0.45 20.83
C PHE A 589 41.31 -1.36 20.20
N GLU A 590 41.19 -2.67 20.41
CA GLU A 590 41.97 -3.69 19.70
C GLU A 590 41.04 -4.52 18.84
N GLY A 591 41.16 -4.41 17.52
CA GLY A 591 40.15 -4.90 16.61
C GLY A 591 40.35 -4.50 15.15
N THR A 592 39.52 -5.04 14.26
CA THR A 592 39.61 -4.84 12.80
C THR A 592 38.49 -3.96 12.22
N TYR A 593 37.50 -3.58 13.03
CA TYR A 593 36.38 -2.72 12.63
C TYR A 593 35.77 -2.03 13.85
N PHE A 594 35.27 -0.81 13.64
CA PHE A 594 34.58 -0.01 14.64
C PHE A 594 33.32 0.62 14.03
N ALA A 595 32.22 0.65 14.79
CA ALA A 595 31.03 1.42 14.45
C ALA A 595 30.50 2.19 15.67
N LEU A 596 29.73 3.24 15.36
CA LEU A 596 29.20 4.19 16.32
C LEU A 596 27.68 4.24 16.23
N VAL A 597 27.01 4.16 17.38
CA VAL A 597 25.55 4.20 17.50
C VAL A 597 25.14 5.42 18.33
N GLY A 598 24.04 6.07 17.92
CA GLY A 598 23.47 7.21 18.62
C GLY A 598 22.19 7.68 17.96
N THR A 599 21.80 8.92 18.23
CA THR A 599 20.50 9.44 17.78
C THR A 599 20.65 10.31 16.54
N LYS A 600 19.89 10.01 15.50
CA LYS A 600 19.69 10.89 14.33
C LYS A 600 18.46 11.79 14.58
N GLY A 601 18.38 12.94 13.89
CA GLY A 601 17.23 13.83 14.03
C GLY A 601 17.45 15.28 13.58
N PRO A 602 16.40 16.13 13.62
CA PRO A 602 16.40 17.44 12.96
C PRO A 602 17.37 18.45 13.55
N ASP A 603 17.66 18.39 14.86
CA ASP A 603 18.58 19.32 15.51
C ASP A 603 20.05 18.85 15.49
N TYR A 604 20.31 17.57 15.24
CA TYR A 604 21.68 17.04 15.24
C TYR A 604 22.47 17.43 13.98
N GLY A 605 23.80 17.29 14.04
CA GLY A 605 24.75 17.83 13.08
C GLY A 605 25.86 16.88 12.59
N SER A 606 26.83 17.49 11.91
CA SER A 606 27.96 16.81 11.26
C SER A 606 29.23 16.82 12.10
N PHE A 607 29.93 15.68 12.12
CA PHE A 607 31.16 15.46 12.88
C PHE A 607 32.24 14.79 12.02
N ASP A 608 33.50 15.16 12.24
CA ASP A 608 34.66 14.66 11.54
C ASP A 608 35.26 13.45 12.28
N ILE A 609 35.54 12.39 11.52
CA ILE A 609 36.13 11.15 12.00
C ILE A 609 37.63 11.11 11.67
N TYR A 610 38.41 10.75 12.69
CA TYR A 610 39.83 10.50 12.62
C TYR A 610 40.11 9.07 13.05
N ILE A 611 40.88 8.31 12.25
CA ILE A 611 41.39 6.98 12.61
C ILE A 611 42.91 7.09 12.71
N ASP A 612 43.49 6.65 13.83
CA ASP A 612 44.91 6.75 14.14
C ASP A 612 45.49 8.16 13.94
N GLY A 613 44.73 9.16 14.39
CA GLY A 613 45.06 10.59 14.27
C GLY A 613 44.94 11.17 12.86
N LYS A 614 44.42 10.41 11.89
CA LYS A 614 44.25 10.86 10.49
C LYS A 614 42.77 11.06 10.17
N TYR A 615 42.43 12.24 9.68
CA TYR A 615 41.09 12.49 9.12
C TYR A 615 40.77 11.44 8.06
N THR A 616 39.59 10.82 8.19
CA THR A 616 39.12 9.73 7.34
C THR A 616 37.88 10.17 6.54
N SER A 617 36.90 10.77 7.21
CA SER A 617 35.61 11.17 6.64
C SER A 617 34.84 12.07 7.60
N SER A 618 33.85 12.81 7.12
CA SER A 618 32.79 13.37 7.98
C SER A 618 31.55 12.47 7.94
N ALA A 619 30.82 12.41 9.06
CA ALA A 619 29.49 11.79 9.16
C ALA A 619 28.47 12.84 9.63
N ASN A 620 27.17 12.51 9.58
CA ASN A 620 26.09 13.43 9.90
C ASN A 620 24.95 12.72 10.61
N ALA A 621 24.56 13.23 11.78
CA ALA A 621 23.40 12.77 12.54
C ALA A 621 22.10 13.53 12.18
N SER A 622 22.14 14.53 11.30
CA SER A 622 20.93 15.25 10.89
C SER A 622 20.00 14.35 10.06
N ALA A 623 18.76 14.16 10.52
CA ALA A 623 17.66 13.48 9.82
C ALA A 623 16.35 14.28 9.97
N GLY A 624 15.24 13.80 9.41
CA GLY A 624 13.93 14.46 9.57
C GLY A 624 13.35 14.32 10.98
N GLU A 625 13.50 13.15 11.58
CA GLU A 625 12.84 12.72 12.83
C GLU A 625 13.85 12.17 13.83
N ILE A 626 13.54 12.29 15.13
CA ILE A 626 14.40 11.82 16.20
C ILE A 626 14.34 10.28 16.24
N THR A 627 15.45 9.64 15.93
CA THR A 627 15.58 8.18 15.83
C THR A 627 16.82 7.72 16.62
N PRO A 628 16.66 7.11 17.81
CA PRO A 628 17.75 6.54 18.58
C PRO A 628 18.23 5.20 17.98
N GLY A 629 19.29 4.61 18.55
CA GLY A 629 19.81 3.31 18.12
C GLY A 629 20.42 3.29 16.71
N GLN A 630 20.63 4.44 16.08
CA GLN A 630 21.04 4.54 14.70
C GLN A 630 22.56 4.40 14.54
N ILE A 631 23.00 3.60 13.56
CA ILE A 631 24.40 3.63 13.11
C ILE A 631 24.67 5.01 12.49
N LEU A 632 25.62 5.74 13.09
CA LEU A 632 26.04 7.08 12.68
C LEU A 632 27.38 7.05 11.92
N TYR A 633 28.22 6.05 12.18
CA TYR A 633 29.49 5.84 11.45
C TYR A 633 29.91 4.36 11.49
N GLU A 634 30.55 3.91 10.39
CA GLU A 634 31.21 2.61 10.26
C GLU A 634 32.64 2.83 9.75
N SER A 635 33.62 2.16 10.35
CA SER A 635 35.01 2.23 9.87
C SER A 635 35.19 1.38 8.61
N PRO A 636 36.14 1.73 7.71
CA PRO A 636 36.69 0.74 6.79
C PRO A 636 37.31 -0.43 7.57
N THR A 637 37.53 -1.57 6.92
CA THR A 637 38.31 -2.66 7.52
C THR A 637 39.72 -2.16 7.87
N LEU A 638 40.09 -2.28 9.14
CA LEU A 638 41.40 -1.94 9.67
C LEU A 638 42.31 -3.19 9.67
N GLY A 639 43.55 -3.03 10.13
CA GLY A 639 44.41 -4.19 10.41
C GLY A 639 44.02 -4.83 11.74
N ALA A 640 44.45 -6.07 12.00
CA ALA A 640 44.35 -6.64 13.33
C ALA A 640 45.37 -5.96 14.26
N GLY A 641 44.90 -5.18 15.24
CA GLY A 641 45.74 -4.53 16.24
C GLY A 641 45.05 -3.41 16.99
N THR A 642 45.83 -2.65 17.76
CA THR A 642 45.34 -1.48 18.51
C THR A 642 45.13 -0.29 17.56
N HIS A 643 43.91 0.23 17.54
CA HIS A 643 43.49 1.39 16.76
C HIS A 643 42.85 2.46 17.65
N THR A 644 42.83 3.69 17.16
CA THR A 644 42.14 4.81 17.81
C THR A 644 41.13 5.44 16.87
N ILE A 645 39.90 5.60 17.35
CA ILE A 645 38.86 6.39 16.70
C ILE A 645 38.72 7.71 17.47
N GLN A 646 38.66 8.84 16.77
CA GLN A 646 38.38 10.14 17.35
C GLN A 646 37.30 10.84 16.54
N LEU A 647 36.32 11.39 17.24
CA LEU A 647 35.19 12.11 16.68
C LEU A 647 35.30 13.57 17.13
N THR A 648 35.20 14.50 16.18
CA THR A 648 35.37 15.94 16.42
C THR A 648 34.20 16.70 15.80
N THR A 649 33.47 17.48 16.58
CA THR A 649 32.33 18.25 16.05
C THR A 649 32.79 19.41 15.17
N GLY A 650 32.17 19.54 13.99
CA GLY A 650 32.52 20.56 13.02
C GLY A 650 32.08 21.98 13.40
N THR A 651 32.38 22.96 12.54
CA THR A 651 32.05 24.37 12.73
C THR A 651 30.55 24.70 12.81
N ASN A 652 29.67 23.77 12.46
CA ASN A 652 28.22 23.99 12.37
C ASN A 652 27.48 24.15 13.72
N ARG A 653 28.11 23.85 14.87
CA ARG A 653 27.54 24.02 16.23
C ARG A 653 26.18 23.37 16.51
N LYS A 654 25.72 22.46 15.64
CA LYS A 654 24.59 21.58 15.95
C LYS A 654 25.07 20.45 16.85
N PRO A 655 24.26 20.01 17.83
CA PRO A 655 24.65 18.91 18.70
C PRO A 655 24.81 17.60 17.94
N VAL A 656 25.43 16.62 18.59
CA VAL A 656 25.45 15.22 18.15
C VAL A 656 25.24 14.36 19.39
N ASN A 657 24.42 13.32 19.32
CA ASN A 657 24.17 12.37 20.40
C ASN A 657 24.80 11.01 20.06
N PHE A 658 25.61 10.46 20.97
CA PHE A 658 26.24 9.14 20.85
C PHE A 658 25.83 8.27 22.04
N ALA A 659 25.17 7.14 21.80
CA ALA A 659 24.70 6.23 22.84
C ALA A 659 25.79 5.23 23.25
N TYR A 660 26.36 4.53 22.27
CA TYR A 660 27.44 3.56 22.47
C TYR A 660 28.24 3.38 21.19
N GLY A 661 29.39 2.70 21.30
CA GLY A 661 30.06 2.13 20.13
C GLY A 661 30.20 0.63 20.26
N TYR A 662 30.57 0.00 19.16
CA TYR A 662 30.93 -1.41 19.12
C TYR A 662 32.11 -1.63 18.18
N TYR A 663 32.97 -2.58 18.52
CA TYR A 663 34.11 -2.96 17.68
C TYR A 663 34.20 -4.48 17.56
N LEU A 664 34.56 -4.95 16.37
CA LEU A 664 34.96 -6.34 16.18
C LEU A 664 36.36 -6.51 16.77
N GLY A 665 36.59 -7.59 17.51
CA GLY A 665 37.94 -7.98 17.94
C GLY A 665 38.87 -8.31 16.76
N THR A 666 39.94 -9.07 17.00
CA THR A 666 40.92 -9.44 15.96
C THR A 666 40.44 -10.54 15.00
N ASN A 667 39.12 -10.62 14.74
CA ASN A 667 38.53 -11.57 13.80
C ASN A 667 38.74 -11.11 12.33
N GLU A 668 39.77 -11.65 11.68
CA GLU A 668 40.02 -11.36 10.27
C GLU A 668 39.04 -12.05 9.29
N ASN A 669 38.17 -12.96 9.75
CA ASN A 669 37.18 -13.61 8.89
C ASN A 669 35.98 -12.69 8.58
N GLY A 670 35.71 -11.68 9.41
CA GLY A 670 34.77 -10.60 9.12
C GLY A 670 33.28 -10.91 9.37
N LEU A 671 32.43 -9.98 8.94
CA LEU A 671 31.04 -9.84 9.35
C LEU A 671 30.12 -9.53 8.16
N PHE A 672 29.01 -10.24 8.05
CA PHE A 672 28.05 -10.09 6.96
C PHE A 672 26.93 -9.12 7.31
N GLU A 673 26.69 -8.16 6.42
CA GLU A 673 25.62 -7.18 6.55
C GLU A 673 25.02 -6.83 5.19
N ILE A 674 23.73 -6.52 5.18
CA ILE A 674 23.05 -5.91 4.04
C ILE A 674 23.43 -4.42 3.96
N GLU A 675 23.48 -3.84 2.76
CA GLU A 675 23.90 -2.44 2.54
C GLU A 675 22.95 -1.43 3.20
N THR A 676 21.64 -1.67 3.12
CA THR A 676 20.56 -0.83 3.66
C THR A 676 19.55 -1.67 4.44
N ASP A 677 18.75 -1.01 5.27
CA ASP A 677 17.58 -1.56 6.00
C ASP A 677 16.37 -1.82 5.10
N SER A 678 16.32 -1.17 3.94
CA SER A 678 15.17 -1.12 3.06
C SER A 678 15.57 -1.03 1.59
N TYR A 679 14.68 -1.50 0.74
CA TYR A 679 14.70 -1.41 -0.72
C TYR A 679 13.29 -1.17 -1.25
N GLN A 680 13.18 -0.52 -2.42
CA GLN A 680 11.94 -0.42 -3.19
C GLN A 680 12.17 -1.00 -4.57
N VAL A 681 11.21 -1.76 -5.08
CA VAL A 681 11.22 -2.39 -6.40
C VAL A 681 9.82 -2.29 -6.99
N THR A 682 9.70 -1.97 -8.28
CA THR A 682 8.40 -2.02 -8.98
C THR A 682 7.87 -3.45 -8.99
N GLU A 683 6.57 -3.63 -9.10
CA GLU A 683 6.04 -4.94 -9.47
C GLU A 683 6.58 -5.41 -10.85
N GLY A 684 6.73 -6.72 -11.05
CA GLY A 684 7.37 -7.36 -12.22
C GLY A 684 8.90 -7.13 -12.41
N ASP A 685 9.51 -6.22 -11.64
CA ASP A 685 10.91 -5.81 -11.78
C ASP A 685 11.90 -6.75 -11.05
N SER A 686 13.19 -6.40 -10.98
CA SER A 686 14.19 -7.19 -10.23
C SER A 686 15.26 -6.34 -9.56
N ILE A 687 15.52 -6.60 -8.28
CA ILE A 687 16.41 -5.79 -7.43
C ILE A 687 17.62 -6.56 -6.90
N LYS A 688 18.75 -5.86 -6.74
CA LYS A 688 20.04 -6.43 -6.31
C LYS A 688 20.41 -5.99 -4.91
N VAL A 689 19.94 -6.76 -3.94
CA VAL A 689 20.32 -6.63 -2.53
C VAL A 689 21.80 -6.96 -2.37
N LYS A 690 22.52 -6.12 -1.63
CA LYS A 690 23.99 -6.11 -1.61
C LYS A 690 24.50 -6.53 -0.24
N ILE A 691 25.25 -7.62 -0.20
CA ILE A 691 25.82 -8.21 1.02
C ILE A 691 27.29 -7.79 1.13
N LYS A 692 27.63 -7.08 2.20
CA LYS A 692 28.99 -6.68 2.60
C LYS A 692 29.64 -7.78 3.43
N ARG A 693 30.98 -7.85 3.40
CA ARG A 693 31.82 -8.53 4.38
C ARG A 693 32.73 -7.49 5.05
N ASN A 694 32.25 -6.95 6.16
CA ASN A 694 32.89 -5.91 6.98
C ASN A 694 33.92 -6.52 7.97
N GLY A 695 34.83 -5.72 8.51
CA GLY A 695 35.82 -6.13 9.54
C GLY A 695 36.82 -7.23 9.20
N GLY A 696 36.68 -7.93 8.08
CA GLY A 696 37.59 -9.00 7.70
C GLY A 696 37.36 -9.47 6.27
N SER A 697 38.33 -10.20 5.74
CA SER A 697 38.20 -10.90 4.45
C SER A 697 39.14 -12.10 4.32
N THR A 698 39.77 -12.54 5.42
CA THR A 698 40.70 -13.67 5.43
C THR A 698 39.93 -14.98 5.36
N GLY A 699 40.32 -15.87 4.45
CA GLY A 699 39.71 -17.17 4.25
C GLY A 699 38.39 -17.15 3.46
N GLU A 700 38.01 -18.33 2.98
CA GLU A 700 36.72 -18.61 2.35
C GLU A 700 35.66 -18.87 3.44
N VAL A 701 34.50 -18.27 3.28
CA VAL A 701 33.37 -18.28 4.23
C VAL A 701 32.05 -18.27 3.45
N THR A 702 30.95 -18.64 4.09
CA THR A 702 29.61 -18.53 3.51
C THR A 702 28.65 -17.81 4.45
N VAL A 703 27.54 -17.34 3.89
CA VAL A 703 26.31 -16.95 4.61
C VAL A 703 25.12 -17.40 3.77
N ASN A 704 24.02 -17.80 4.40
CA ASN A 704 22.80 -18.17 3.69
C ASN A 704 21.89 -16.95 3.55
N VAL A 705 21.09 -16.90 2.49
CA VAL A 705 20.01 -15.92 2.28
C VAL A 705 18.67 -16.66 2.33
N THR A 706 17.68 -16.05 2.96
CA THR A 706 16.26 -16.45 2.87
C THR A 706 15.38 -15.20 2.70
N THR A 707 14.12 -15.36 2.31
CA THR A 707 13.17 -14.25 2.09
C THR A 707 11.86 -14.42 2.89
N PRO A 708 11.85 -14.07 4.19
CA PRO A 708 10.65 -14.19 5.03
C PRO A 708 9.49 -13.33 4.52
N PRO A 709 8.23 -13.75 4.77
CA PRO A 709 7.04 -13.03 4.33
C PRO A 709 6.91 -11.67 5.01
N GLY A 710 6.19 -10.76 4.36
CA GLY A 710 5.65 -9.55 4.97
C GLY A 710 4.14 -9.52 4.78
N THR A 711 3.67 -8.64 3.89
CA THR A 711 2.30 -8.58 3.35
C THR A 711 2.18 -9.15 1.93
N ALA A 712 3.31 -9.42 1.26
CA ALA A 712 3.37 -10.04 -0.06
C ALA A 712 3.32 -11.57 0.05
N VAL A 713 2.41 -12.22 -0.68
CA VAL A 713 2.29 -13.69 -0.75
C VAL A 713 3.41 -14.28 -1.63
N GLN A 714 4.09 -15.32 -1.10
CA GLN A 714 5.11 -16.07 -1.82
C GLN A 714 4.54 -16.68 -3.12
N GLY A 715 5.27 -16.56 -4.23
CA GLY A 715 4.86 -17.13 -5.52
C GLY A 715 3.79 -16.34 -6.29
N GLN A 716 3.00 -15.49 -5.62
CA GLN A 716 2.08 -14.52 -6.27
C GLN A 716 2.78 -13.19 -6.55
N TYR A 717 3.54 -12.65 -5.58
CA TYR A 717 4.18 -11.33 -5.69
C TYR A 717 5.70 -11.39 -5.84
N TYR A 718 6.35 -12.49 -5.45
CA TYR A 718 7.80 -12.64 -5.57
C TYR A 718 8.28 -14.09 -5.65
N GLU A 719 9.42 -14.31 -6.33
CA GLU A 719 10.14 -15.58 -6.27
C GLU A 719 10.84 -15.74 -4.90
N ASN A 720 10.39 -16.71 -4.12
CA ASN A 720 10.93 -17.00 -2.79
C ASN A 720 12.33 -17.63 -2.84
N ILE A 721 13.21 -17.18 -1.95
CA ILE A 721 14.49 -17.84 -1.65
C ILE A 721 14.34 -18.53 -0.30
N THR A 722 14.26 -19.86 -0.30
CA THR A 722 14.19 -20.63 0.96
C THR A 722 15.56 -20.68 1.65
N ASN A 723 16.64 -20.99 0.91
CA ASN A 723 18.01 -21.03 1.42
C ASN A 723 19.06 -20.97 0.27
N GLU A 724 19.59 -19.78 -0.05
CA GLU A 724 20.72 -19.62 -0.99
C GLU A 724 22.05 -19.40 -0.24
N THR A 725 23.00 -20.34 -0.34
CA THR A 725 24.34 -20.19 0.26
C THR A 725 25.27 -19.32 -0.60
N ILE A 726 25.56 -18.10 -0.13
CA ILE A 726 26.48 -17.16 -0.76
C ILE A 726 27.92 -17.38 -0.27
N THR A 727 28.82 -17.87 -1.13
CA THR A 727 30.25 -18.04 -0.82
C THR A 727 31.07 -16.79 -1.12
N PHE A 728 31.80 -16.29 -0.11
CA PHE A 728 32.84 -15.26 -0.25
C PHE A 728 34.22 -15.91 -0.10
N LYS A 729 35.07 -15.74 -1.11
CA LYS A 729 36.46 -16.23 -1.11
C LYS A 729 37.37 -15.32 -0.29
N ASP A 730 38.60 -15.79 -0.07
CA ASP A 730 39.69 -14.98 0.49
C ASP A 730 39.84 -13.67 -0.29
N GLY A 731 39.78 -12.54 0.42
CA GLY A 731 39.82 -11.18 -0.12
C GLY A 731 38.50 -10.63 -0.69
N GLU A 732 37.45 -11.43 -0.88
CA GLU A 732 36.16 -10.92 -1.37
C GLU A 732 35.38 -10.19 -0.25
N LYS A 733 34.84 -9.00 -0.58
CA LYS A 733 34.14 -8.11 0.39
C LYS A 733 32.70 -7.73 0.04
N VAL A 734 32.22 -8.06 -1.17
CA VAL A 734 30.87 -7.74 -1.62
C VAL A 734 30.33 -8.87 -2.48
N LYS A 735 29.07 -9.23 -2.27
CA LYS A 735 28.23 -10.04 -3.19
C LYS A 735 26.88 -9.34 -3.38
N TYR A 736 26.10 -9.86 -4.31
CA TYR A 736 24.71 -9.45 -4.52
C TYR A 736 23.86 -10.72 -4.64
N VAL A 737 22.72 -10.73 -3.98
CA VAL A 737 21.60 -11.62 -4.33
C VAL A 737 20.66 -10.83 -5.24
N THR A 738 19.97 -11.49 -6.16
CA THR A 738 19.00 -10.84 -7.06
C THR A 738 17.62 -11.39 -6.72
N LEU A 739 16.75 -10.51 -6.22
CA LEU A 739 15.35 -10.81 -5.94
C LEU A 739 14.52 -10.40 -7.16
N LYS A 740 13.44 -11.16 -7.45
CA LYS A 740 12.47 -10.82 -8.49
C LYS A 740 11.09 -10.65 -7.87
N THR A 741 10.39 -9.61 -8.26
CA THR A 741 8.93 -9.55 -8.10
C THR A 741 8.26 -10.25 -9.27
N ILE A 742 6.99 -10.59 -9.08
CA ILE A 742 6.10 -11.18 -10.08
C ILE A 742 5.08 -10.09 -10.44
N ASP A 743 4.57 -10.10 -11.67
CA ASP A 743 3.57 -9.18 -12.22
C ASP A 743 2.25 -9.97 -12.24
N ASN A 744 1.31 -9.68 -11.32
CA ASN A 744 0.10 -10.48 -11.12
C ASN A 744 -1.22 -9.80 -11.51
N LEU A 745 -1.23 -8.49 -11.79
CA LEU A 745 -2.41 -7.69 -12.16
C LEU A 745 -3.42 -7.40 -11.02
N ASP A 746 -3.13 -7.83 -9.78
CA ASP A 746 -4.02 -7.68 -8.63
C ASP A 746 -3.83 -6.30 -7.95
N VAL A 747 -4.72 -5.34 -8.20
CA VAL A 747 -4.66 -3.98 -7.59
C VAL A 747 -4.97 -4.03 -6.09
N THR A 748 -3.94 -4.37 -5.33
CA THR A 748 -3.98 -4.66 -3.90
C THR A 748 -3.06 -3.73 -3.09
N GLY A 749 -2.40 -2.79 -3.77
CA GLY A 749 -1.52 -1.80 -3.18
C GLY A 749 -0.14 -2.34 -2.79
N ASN A 750 0.76 -1.42 -2.41
CA ASN A 750 2.16 -1.76 -2.11
C ASN A 750 2.31 -2.86 -1.05
N LYS A 751 2.60 -4.08 -1.49
CA LYS A 751 2.98 -5.21 -0.61
C LYS A 751 4.45 -5.13 -0.23
N ASP A 752 4.86 -5.93 0.75
CA ASP A 752 6.27 -6.08 1.11
C ASP A 752 6.63 -7.47 1.61
N PHE A 753 7.92 -7.79 1.49
CA PHE A 753 8.53 -8.98 2.10
C PHE A 753 9.91 -8.62 2.64
N TYR A 754 10.59 -9.58 3.25
CA TYR A 754 11.91 -9.37 3.85
C TYR A 754 12.98 -10.21 3.14
N VAL A 755 14.23 -9.78 3.28
CA VAL A 755 15.41 -10.57 2.94
C VAL A 755 16.30 -10.65 4.17
N GLU A 756 16.72 -11.86 4.52
CA GLU A 756 17.48 -12.17 5.73
C GLU A 756 18.75 -12.95 5.40
N ILE A 757 19.87 -12.58 6.01
CA ILE A 757 21.13 -13.34 5.95
C ILE A 757 21.40 -14.06 7.27
N PHE A 758 21.63 -15.36 7.22
CA PHE A 758 21.72 -16.23 8.39
C PHE A 758 22.81 -17.32 8.26
N SER A 759 23.06 -18.04 9.35
CA SER A 759 24.03 -19.17 9.43
C SER A 759 25.39 -18.94 8.75
N PRO A 760 26.17 -17.93 9.16
CA PRO A 760 27.49 -17.68 8.60
C PRO A 760 28.49 -18.79 8.99
N THR A 761 29.48 -19.04 8.13
CA THR A 761 30.46 -20.14 8.32
C THR A 761 31.91 -19.66 8.24
N GLY A 762 32.85 -20.55 8.57
CA GLY A 762 34.30 -20.32 8.43
C GLY A 762 34.87 -19.25 9.36
N GLY A 763 34.18 -18.93 10.45
CA GLY A 763 34.58 -17.91 11.44
C GLY A 763 34.03 -16.51 11.16
N ALA A 764 33.29 -16.31 10.06
CA ALA A 764 32.52 -15.09 9.87
C ALA A 764 31.24 -15.08 10.74
N GLN A 765 30.70 -13.89 10.99
CA GLN A 765 29.49 -13.65 11.80
C GLN A 765 28.48 -12.78 11.03
N LEU A 766 27.27 -12.61 11.58
CA LEU A 766 26.29 -11.61 11.11
C LEU A 766 26.54 -10.28 11.82
N GLY A 767 26.34 -9.15 11.14
CA GLY A 767 26.33 -7.81 11.72
C GLY A 767 24.92 -7.32 12.06
N MET A 768 24.77 -6.03 12.42
CA MET A 768 23.49 -5.48 12.91
C MET A 768 22.42 -5.34 11.82
N ARG A 769 22.82 -5.39 10.54
CA ARG A 769 21.90 -5.39 9.38
C ARG A 769 21.86 -6.79 8.76
N SER A 770 21.30 -7.76 9.47
CA SER A 770 21.08 -9.09 8.92
C SER A 770 19.76 -9.22 8.14
N THR A 771 18.81 -8.31 8.35
CA THR A 771 17.51 -8.28 7.65
C THR A 771 17.29 -6.94 6.95
N ALA A 772 16.57 -6.93 5.83
CA ALA A 772 16.08 -5.71 5.16
C ALA A 772 14.67 -5.91 4.59
N ARG A 773 13.86 -4.84 4.56
CA ARG A 773 12.50 -4.84 3.95
C ARG A 773 12.58 -4.56 2.45
N ILE A 774 11.82 -5.32 1.65
CA ILE A 774 11.62 -5.10 0.23
C ILE A 774 10.18 -4.65 0.02
N LEU A 775 9.98 -3.35 -0.24
CA LEU A 775 8.66 -2.82 -0.63
C LEU A 775 8.47 -3.05 -2.13
N ILE A 776 7.43 -3.79 -2.49
CA ILE A 776 6.91 -3.92 -3.84
C ILE A 776 6.04 -2.68 -4.09
N VAL A 777 6.32 -1.97 -5.18
CA VAL A 777 5.57 -0.77 -5.57
C VAL A 777 4.57 -1.13 -6.64
N GLU A 778 3.30 -1.05 -6.24
CA GLU A 778 2.09 -1.14 -7.06
C GLU A 778 2.22 -0.29 -8.33
N ASN A 779 2.10 -0.93 -9.50
CA ASN A 779 2.13 -0.27 -10.81
C ASN A 779 0.81 -0.43 -11.59
N ASP A 780 -0.05 -1.38 -11.21
CA ASP A 780 -1.35 -1.63 -11.83
C ASP A 780 -2.38 -0.56 -11.47
N LYS A 781 -3.41 -0.39 -12.30
CA LYS A 781 -4.41 0.68 -12.16
C LYS A 781 -5.79 0.17 -12.49
N ARG A 782 -6.77 0.40 -11.61
CA ARG A 782 -8.18 0.19 -11.93
C ARG A 782 -8.54 0.97 -13.21
N ILE A 783 -9.30 0.35 -14.10
CA ILE A 783 -9.52 0.85 -15.46
C ILE A 783 -10.18 2.25 -15.48
N ALA A 784 -11.05 2.53 -14.51
CA ALA A 784 -11.66 3.84 -14.30
C ALA A 784 -10.61 4.93 -13.99
N ASP A 785 -9.67 4.67 -13.07
CA ASP A 785 -8.60 5.59 -12.68
C ASP A 785 -7.71 5.95 -13.89
N ALA A 786 -7.34 4.95 -14.68
CA ALA A 786 -6.53 5.15 -15.90
C ALA A 786 -7.27 6.01 -16.94
N VAL A 787 -8.58 5.80 -17.11
CA VAL A 787 -9.42 6.60 -18.01
C VAL A 787 -9.59 8.03 -17.48
N GLU A 788 -9.81 8.24 -16.18
CA GLU A 788 -9.90 9.60 -15.61
C GLU A 788 -8.54 10.33 -15.73
N GLN A 789 -7.45 9.70 -15.29
CA GLN A 789 -6.10 10.27 -15.30
C GLN A 789 -5.69 10.74 -16.71
N THR A 790 -6.05 9.99 -17.74
CA THR A 790 -5.66 10.27 -19.13
C THR A 790 -6.64 11.15 -19.90
N SER A 791 -7.84 11.41 -19.36
CA SER A 791 -8.92 12.14 -20.06
C SER A 791 -8.62 13.61 -20.42
N ASN A 792 -7.66 14.25 -19.75
CA ASN A 792 -7.46 15.71 -19.77
C ASN A 792 -6.32 16.21 -20.71
N ILE A 793 -6.02 15.49 -21.79
CA ILE A 793 -4.95 15.84 -22.75
C ILE A 793 -5.49 16.17 -24.16
N SER A 794 -4.69 16.87 -24.97
CA SER A 794 -5.09 17.33 -26.30
C SER A 794 -4.22 16.81 -27.45
N GLU A 795 -4.86 16.27 -28.49
CA GLU A 795 -4.26 15.86 -29.77
C GLU A 795 -3.23 16.86 -30.31
N SER A 796 -3.54 18.17 -30.23
CA SER A 796 -2.69 19.22 -30.82
C SER A 796 -1.35 19.43 -30.11
N TRP A 797 -1.11 18.77 -28.98
CA TRP A 797 0.17 18.79 -28.26
C TRP A 797 1.12 17.63 -28.65
N TYR A 798 0.65 16.60 -29.36
CA TYR A 798 1.43 15.37 -29.61
C TYR A 798 1.61 15.06 -31.10
N LYS A 799 2.49 14.10 -31.42
CA LYS A 799 2.64 13.58 -32.80
C LYS A 799 1.55 12.56 -33.09
N ALA A 800 0.92 12.67 -34.26
CA ALA A 800 -0.13 11.76 -34.73
C ALA A 800 0.19 10.27 -34.50
N GLU A 801 1.39 9.80 -34.87
CA GLU A 801 1.79 8.38 -34.70
C GLU A 801 1.76 7.88 -33.24
N SER A 802 1.92 8.76 -32.25
CA SER A 802 1.79 8.42 -30.82
C SER A 802 0.39 8.71 -30.27
N TRP A 803 -0.30 9.73 -30.81
CA TRP A 803 -1.68 10.02 -30.46
C TRP A 803 -2.65 8.93 -30.94
N ASP A 804 -2.51 8.46 -32.18
CA ASP A 804 -3.35 7.40 -32.76
C ASP A 804 -3.26 6.10 -31.92
N ALA A 805 -2.09 5.80 -31.35
CA ALA A 805 -1.89 4.67 -30.45
C ALA A 805 -2.59 4.87 -29.10
N PHE A 806 -2.46 6.07 -28.52
CA PHE A 806 -3.14 6.45 -27.28
C PHE A 806 -4.67 6.46 -27.42
N ASP A 807 -5.21 7.12 -28.43
CA ASP A 807 -6.65 7.24 -28.68
C ASP A 807 -7.31 5.85 -28.86
N GLN A 808 -6.66 4.95 -29.59
CA GLN A 808 -7.12 3.57 -29.76
C GLN A 808 -7.02 2.70 -28.51
N ALA A 809 -6.19 3.06 -27.53
CA ALA A 809 -6.16 2.41 -26.21
C ALA A 809 -7.23 3.01 -25.29
N TYR A 810 -7.30 4.34 -25.22
CA TYR A 810 -8.26 5.11 -24.42
C TYR A 810 -9.70 4.78 -24.78
N LEU A 811 -10.05 4.69 -26.07
CA LEU A 811 -11.40 4.32 -26.52
C LEU A 811 -11.80 2.89 -26.11
N LYS A 812 -10.85 1.95 -26.02
CA LYS A 812 -11.13 0.59 -25.55
C LYS A 812 -11.27 0.52 -24.04
N ALA A 813 -10.31 1.10 -23.31
CA ALA A 813 -10.35 1.13 -21.86
C ALA A 813 -11.62 1.82 -21.38
N LYS A 814 -11.97 2.97 -21.96
CA LYS A 814 -13.22 3.69 -21.67
C LYS A 814 -14.49 2.88 -21.98
N ALA A 815 -14.49 2.05 -23.03
CA ALA A 815 -15.63 1.20 -23.33
C ALA A 815 -15.80 0.03 -22.35
N ALA A 816 -14.75 -0.33 -21.61
CA ALA A 816 -14.72 -1.42 -20.65
C ALA A 816 -14.86 -0.98 -19.18
N VAL A 817 -14.94 0.34 -18.91
CA VAL A 817 -15.30 0.86 -17.57
C VAL A 817 -16.74 0.46 -17.22
N ASP A 818 -17.64 0.59 -18.19
CA ASP A 818 -19.08 0.33 -18.04
C ASP A 818 -19.50 -1.04 -18.66
N ASP A 819 -18.59 -2.03 -18.67
CA ASP A 819 -18.86 -3.39 -19.21
C ASP A 819 -18.80 -4.45 -18.10
N ASP A 820 -19.97 -4.73 -17.52
CA ASP A 820 -20.15 -5.72 -16.44
C ASP A 820 -19.96 -7.18 -16.92
N SER A 821 -19.87 -7.41 -18.24
CA SER A 821 -19.65 -8.74 -18.81
C SER A 821 -18.17 -9.08 -19.05
N MET A 822 -17.28 -8.09 -18.86
CA MET A 822 -15.83 -8.24 -18.98
C MET A 822 -15.19 -8.46 -17.61
N SER A 823 -14.33 -9.47 -17.48
CA SER A 823 -13.66 -9.75 -16.21
C SER A 823 -12.65 -8.67 -15.84
N ASP A 824 -12.34 -8.53 -14.54
CA ASP A 824 -11.34 -7.57 -14.08
C ASP A 824 -9.94 -7.88 -14.62
N ASP A 825 -9.65 -9.16 -14.84
CA ASP A 825 -8.45 -9.65 -15.53
C ASP A 825 -8.35 -9.11 -16.99
N GLU A 826 -9.46 -8.97 -17.70
CA GLU A 826 -9.50 -8.32 -19.03
C GLU A 826 -9.47 -6.78 -18.93
N LYS A 827 -10.19 -6.20 -17.96
CA LYS A 827 -10.19 -4.74 -17.69
C LYS A 827 -8.79 -4.24 -17.34
N MET A 828 -8.02 -4.98 -16.55
CA MET A 828 -6.63 -4.62 -16.19
C MET A 828 -5.71 -4.59 -17.41
N LYS A 829 -5.85 -5.58 -18.31
CA LYS A 829 -5.07 -5.62 -19.57
C LYS A 829 -5.37 -4.44 -20.48
N LEU A 830 -6.60 -3.90 -20.46
CA LEU A 830 -6.95 -2.66 -21.15
C LEU A 830 -6.41 -1.40 -20.44
N SER A 831 -6.45 -1.37 -19.11
CA SER A 831 -5.88 -0.30 -18.29
C SER A 831 -4.38 -0.13 -18.52
N ASN A 832 -3.63 -1.22 -18.46
CA ASN A 832 -2.18 -1.19 -18.66
C ASN A 832 -1.79 -0.84 -20.10
N ALA A 833 -2.55 -1.28 -21.09
CA ALA A 833 -2.36 -0.86 -22.48
C ALA A 833 -2.62 0.65 -22.70
N LEU A 834 -3.59 1.24 -21.99
CA LEU A 834 -3.83 2.68 -21.96
C LEU A 834 -2.65 3.42 -21.29
N MET A 835 -2.20 2.96 -20.13
CA MET A 835 -1.10 3.58 -19.40
C MET A 835 0.24 3.47 -20.14
N GLU A 836 0.53 2.36 -20.81
CA GLU A 836 1.70 2.25 -21.71
C GLU A 836 1.59 3.26 -22.87
N ALA A 837 0.44 3.33 -23.55
CA ALA A 837 0.26 4.23 -24.68
C ALA A 837 0.35 5.72 -24.27
N TYR A 838 -0.20 6.08 -23.10
CA TYR A 838 -0.09 7.42 -22.50
C TYR A 838 1.35 7.79 -22.17
N ASN A 839 2.11 6.88 -21.53
CA ASN A 839 3.51 7.11 -21.17
C ASN A 839 4.44 7.24 -22.40
N ASN A 840 4.02 6.74 -23.57
CA ASN A 840 4.74 6.82 -24.84
C ASN A 840 4.36 8.03 -25.72
N LEU A 841 3.53 8.97 -25.24
CA LEU A 841 3.09 10.14 -26.00
C LEU A 841 4.23 11.13 -26.33
N GLU A 842 4.51 11.34 -27.62
CA GLU A 842 5.60 12.21 -28.07
C GLU A 842 5.11 13.65 -28.34
N VAL A 843 5.45 14.59 -27.45
CA VAL A 843 5.10 16.03 -27.56
C VAL A 843 5.70 16.69 -28.83
N ILE A 844 4.94 17.56 -29.50
CA ILE A 844 5.44 18.38 -30.61
C ILE A 844 6.16 19.65 -30.14
N SER A 845 7.30 19.97 -30.76
CA SER A 845 8.11 21.15 -30.44
C SER A 845 7.99 22.29 -31.44
N GLN A 846 7.40 22.03 -32.62
CA GLN A 846 7.03 23.03 -33.63
C GLN A 846 6.07 22.41 -34.66
N TYR A 847 5.07 23.17 -35.13
CA TYR A 847 4.23 22.77 -36.25
C TYR A 847 5.05 22.68 -37.56
N SER A 848 4.65 21.76 -38.44
CA SER A 848 5.30 21.55 -39.74
C SER A 848 4.30 21.10 -40.80
N VAL A 849 4.73 20.94 -42.05
CA VAL A 849 3.86 20.37 -43.11
C VAL A 849 3.47 18.91 -42.83
N ARG A 850 4.16 18.21 -41.91
CA ARG A 850 3.78 16.87 -41.44
C ARG A 850 2.90 16.91 -40.18
N ASN A 851 3.13 17.91 -39.33
CA ASN A 851 2.42 18.13 -38.07
C ASN A 851 1.73 19.49 -38.17
N ALA A 852 0.74 19.57 -39.06
CA ALA A 852 -0.02 20.78 -39.34
C ALA A 852 -1.27 20.83 -38.45
N MET A 853 -1.65 22.00 -37.97
CA MET A 853 -2.81 22.16 -37.09
C MET A 853 -4.09 21.73 -37.83
N ILE A 854 -4.73 20.67 -37.36
CA ILE A 854 -6.00 20.18 -37.90
C ILE A 854 -7.11 21.15 -37.46
N LEU A 855 -7.86 21.69 -38.42
CA LEU A 855 -9.02 22.53 -38.12
C LEU A 855 -10.26 21.66 -37.86
N PRO A 856 -11.16 22.06 -36.94
CA PRO A 856 -12.41 21.35 -36.73
C PRO A 856 -13.28 21.38 -38.00
N ASP A 857 -13.95 20.28 -38.30
CA ASP A 857 -14.94 20.20 -39.40
C ASP A 857 -16.38 20.07 -38.88
N ASN A 858 -16.60 19.77 -37.61
CA ASN A 858 -17.88 19.98 -36.93
C ASN A 858 -18.04 21.44 -36.44
N PHE A 859 -19.27 21.84 -36.10
CA PHE A 859 -19.59 23.19 -35.61
C PHE A 859 -19.55 23.29 -34.07
N GLU A 860 -19.70 22.17 -33.37
CA GLU A 860 -19.62 22.12 -31.89
C GLU A 860 -18.16 22.17 -31.40
N ASP A 861 -17.24 21.62 -32.20
CA ASP A 861 -15.85 21.35 -31.84
C ASP A 861 -15.01 22.63 -31.69
N GLU A 862 -14.25 22.71 -30.60
CA GLU A 862 -13.17 23.67 -30.42
C GLU A 862 -11.82 22.96 -30.53
N LYS A 863 -10.86 23.53 -31.27
CA LYS A 863 -9.45 23.10 -31.23
C LYS A 863 -8.57 24.28 -30.80
N VAL A 864 -7.66 24.05 -29.86
CA VAL A 864 -6.71 25.07 -29.39
C VAL A 864 -5.43 25.01 -30.22
N LEU A 865 -5.09 26.16 -30.81
CA LEU A 865 -3.87 26.39 -31.57
C LEU A 865 -2.85 27.16 -30.71
N GLU A 866 -1.72 26.53 -30.43
CA GLU A 866 -0.65 27.08 -29.60
C GLU A 866 0.31 27.91 -30.48
N VAL A 867 0.24 29.24 -30.40
CA VAL A 867 0.88 30.13 -31.38
C VAL A 867 2.42 30.11 -31.26
N GLU A 868 2.94 29.69 -30.11
CA GLU A 868 4.36 29.48 -29.86
C GLU A 868 4.97 28.26 -30.55
N LEU A 869 4.14 27.29 -30.95
CA LEU A 869 4.57 26.19 -31.81
C LEU A 869 4.65 26.60 -33.30
N GLY A 870 4.35 27.86 -33.65
CA GLY A 870 4.45 28.38 -35.01
C GLY A 870 5.87 28.44 -35.59
N ILE A 871 5.95 28.47 -36.93
CA ILE A 871 7.20 28.68 -37.67
C ILE A 871 7.51 30.18 -37.70
N LEU A 872 8.50 30.60 -36.90
CA LEU A 872 8.90 32.00 -36.76
C LEU A 872 9.89 32.40 -37.86
N ASP A 873 9.56 33.39 -38.71
CA ASP A 873 10.55 33.99 -39.61
C ASP A 873 11.09 35.30 -39.02
N SER A 874 12.42 35.37 -38.92
CA SER A 874 13.19 36.50 -38.41
C SER A 874 13.90 37.29 -39.52
N LYS A 875 13.67 36.95 -40.80
CA LYS A 875 14.34 37.56 -41.96
C LYS A 875 13.85 38.95 -42.32
N HIS A 876 14.26 39.94 -41.52
CA HIS A 876 14.48 41.30 -42.00
C HIS A 876 15.97 41.66 -41.93
N GLU A 877 16.61 41.87 -43.09
CA GLU A 877 17.99 42.34 -43.16
C GLU A 877 18.11 43.74 -42.52
N ASN A 878 18.81 43.82 -41.38
CA ASN A 878 19.29 44.99 -40.60
C ASN A 878 18.81 45.14 -39.14
N ILE A 879 18.32 44.10 -38.46
CA ILE A 879 18.14 44.11 -36.99
C ILE A 879 18.89 42.94 -36.33
N VAL A 880 19.46 43.17 -35.14
CA VAL A 880 20.31 42.20 -34.42
C VAL A 880 19.44 41.10 -33.80
N ALA A 881 19.72 39.84 -34.14
CA ALA A 881 18.86 38.69 -33.87
C ALA A 881 18.93 38.17 -32.41
N ASN A 882 18.58 38.99 -31.41
CA ASN A 882 18.43 38.49 -30.02
C ASN A 882 17.52 39.30 -29.05
N GLU A 883 16.68 40.25 -29.51
CA GLU A 883 15.75 40.99 -28.62
C GLU A 883 14.28 41.03 -29.09
N TYR A 884 13.93 40.38 -30.21
CA TYR A 884 12.74 40.75 -31.02
C TYR A 884 11.64 39.67 -31.17
N LEU A 885 11.84 38.48 -30.64
CA LEU A 885 10.79 37.50 -30.31
C LEU A 885 11.28 36.76 -29.06
N LYS A 886 10.47 36.66 -28.00
CA LYS A 886 10.88 36.01 -26.75
C LYS A 886 9.81 35.07 -26.21
N MET A 887 10.18 33.79 -26.05
CA MET A 887 9.42 32.83 -25.25
C MET A 887 9.44 33.18 -23.76
N VAL A 888 8.28 33.11 -23.12
CA VAL A 888 8.12 33.31 -21.68
C VAL A 888 7.24 32.19 -21.11
N ASN A 889 7.72 31.51 -20.07
CA ASN A 889 6.96 30.50 -19.34
C ASN A 889 6.07 31.17 -18.27
N GLY A 890 4.93 30.58 -17.97
CA GLY A 890 4.03 30.99 -16.88
C GLY A 890 2.92 29.97 -16.66
N SER A 891 2.40 29.88 -15.44
CA SER A 891 1.27 29.00 -15.08
C SER A 891 -0.04 29.38 -15.76
N ASP A 892 -0.16 30.65 -16.14
CA ASP A 892 -1.41 31.28 -16.57
C ASP A 892 -1.50 31.37 -18.11
N TYR A 893 -0.67 30.60 -18.82
CA TYR A 893 -0.49 30.59 -20.28
C TYR A 893 -0.88 29.24 -20.85
N SER A 894 -1.40 29.21 -22.09
CA SER A 894 -1.62 27.97 -22.82
C SER A 894 -0.30 27.22 -22.98
N ASN A 895 -0.31 25.88 -22.88
CA ASN A 895 0.91 25.05 -22.90
C ASN A 895 2.03 25.52 -21.91
N GLY A 896 1.68 26.31 -20.90
CA GLY A 896 2.60 26.99 -19.98
C GLY A 896 3.54 28.04 -20.60
N ARG A 897 3.33 28.47 -21.86
CA ARG A 897 4.27 29.32 -22.62
C ARG A 897 3.59 30.21 -23.67
N LEU A 898 4.06 31.46 -23.81
CA LEU A 898 3.64 32.36 -24.90
C LEU A 898 4.79 33.04 -25.65
N ILE A 899 4.50 33.57 -26.85
CA ILE A 899 5.41 34.47 -27.59
C ILE A 899 5.18 35.90 -27.11
N ASN A 900 6.21 36.52 -26.56
CA ASN A 900 6.24 37.93 -26.17
C ASN A 900 7.11 38.77 -27.13
N LYS A 901 6.85 40.08 -27.15
CA LYS A 901 7.59 41.13 -27.89
C LYS A 901 7.57 41.05 -29.42
N ILE A 902 6.49 40.56 -30.01
CA ILE A 902 6.27 40.56 -31.46
C ILE A 902 6.26 42.02 -31.98
N LYS A 903 7.14 42.35 -32.93
CA LYS A 903 7.32 43.70 -33.51
C LYS A 903 6.78 43.83 -34.94
N ASP A 904 6.74 45.07 -35.42
CA ASP A 904 6.39 45.44 -36.80
C ASP A 904 7.21 44.62 -37.81
N GLY A 905 6.51 43.83 -38.65
CA GLY A 905 7.13 42.99 -39.67
C GLY A 905 7.56 41.59 -39.24
N ASN A 906 7.44 41.20 -37.96
CA ASN A 906 7.61 39.79 -37.59
C ASN A 906 6.45 38.94 -38.10
N THR A 907 6.76 37.72 -38.56
CA THR A 907 5.77 36.77 -39.08
C THR A 907 5.83 35.43 -38.38
N ILE A 908 4.67 34.94 -37.96
CA ILE A 908 4.44 33.60 -37.42
C ILE A 908 3.63 32.83 -38.46
N THR A 909 4.19 31.75 -38.99
CA THR A 909 3.56 30.90 -40.00
C THR A 909 3.13 29.58 -39.38
N ILE A 910 1.86 29.26 -39.47
CA ILE A 910 1.26 28.07 -38.86
C ILE A 910 0.67 27.22 -39.99
N PRO A 911 1.29 26.07 -40.34
CA PRO A 911 0.71 25.10 -41.27
C PRO A 911 -0.63 24.60 -40.74
N LEU A 912 -1.65 24.57 -41.61
CA LEU A 912 -3.00 24.13 -41.30
C LEU A 912 -3.37 22.92 -42.15
N ASN A 913 -4.15 21.98 -41.59
CA ASN A 913 -4.80 20.92 -42.32
C ASN A 913 -6.32 21.15 -42.30
N VAL A 914 -6.87 21.55 -43.44
CA VAL A 914 -8.23 22.07 -43.58
C VAL A 914 -9.15 20.96 -44.12
N GLN A 915 -9.81 20.22 -43.24
CA GLN A 915 -10.72 19.15 -43.67
C GLN A 915 -12.01 19.68 -44.32
N LYS A 916 -12.46 20.88 -43.92
CA LYS A 916 -13.70 21.51 -44.39
C LYS A 916 -13.50 22.99 -44.69
N THR A 917 -14.17 23.50 -45.72
CA THR A 917 -14.16 24.92 -46.06
C THR A 917 -15.29 25.67 -45.37
N GLY A 918 -15.05 26.94 -45.05
CA GLY A 918 -16.02 27.75 -44.31
C GLY A 918 -15.44 28.97 -43.62
N LEU A 919 -16.27 29.59 -42.80
CA LEU A 919 -15.90 30.75 -42.00
C LEU A 919 -15.49 30.30 -40.59
N TYR A 920 -14.21 30.32 -40.30
CA TYR A 920 -13.65 29.95 -39.00
C TYR A 920 -13.48 31.17 -38.10
N ASN A 921 -13.92 31.11 -36.85
CA ASN A 921 -13.46 32.03 -35.82
C ASN A 921 -12.10 31.53 -35.30
N PHE A 922 -11.12 32.42 -35.28
CA PHE A 922 -9.88 32.29 -34.53
C PHE A 922 -9.93 33.32 -33.40
N ASP A 923 -10.18 32.85 -32.18
CA ASP A 923 -10.28 33.68 -30.99
C ASP A 923 -8.90 33.74 -30.32
N PHE A 924 -8.09 34.71 -30.75
CA PHE A 924 -6.69 34.87 -30.33
C PHE A 924 -6.57 35.51 -28.95
N THR A 925 -5.83 34.87 -28.05
CA THR A 925 -5.48 35.41 -26.73
C THR A 925 -4.21 36.25 -26.84
N TYR A 926 -4.30 37.56 -26.55
CA TYR A 926 -3.20 38.51 -26.76
C TYR A 926 -3.08 39.59 -25.66
N GLN A 927 -1.92 40.22 -25.57
CA GLN A 927 -1.65 41.39 -24.71
C GLN A 927 -0.86 42.42 -25.53
N ALA A 928 -1.23 43.70 -25.52
CA ALA A 928 -0.58 44.73 -26.33
C ALA A 928 -0.40 46.04 -25.56
N THR A 929 0.84 46.54 -25.46
CA THR A 929 1.15 47.73 -24.64
C THR A 929 0.69 49.06 -25.25
N GLN A 930 0.27 49.06 -26.52
CA GLN A 930 -0.40 50.15 -27.23
C GLN A 930 -1.22 49.57 -28.40
N PRO A 931 -2.17 50.32 -29.01
CA PRO A 931 -2.97 49.79 -30.12
C PRO A 931 -2.11 49.43 -31.33
N MET A 932 -2.35 48.25 -31.90
CA MET A 932 -1.56 47.64 -32.98
C MET A 932 -2.47 47.04 -34.06
N SER A 933 -1.89 46.34 -35.04
CA SER A 933 -2.67 45.53 -35.98
C SER A 933 -2.01 44.19 -36.26
N LEU A 934 -2.82 43.17 -36.46
CA LEU A 934 -2.40 41.94 -37.13
C LEU A 934 -2.80 42.00 -38.60
N ILE A 935 -1.84 41.76 -39.47
CA ILE A 935 -2.08 41.39 -40.85
C ILE A 935 -2.13 39.86 -40.88
N ILE A 936 -3.29 39.29 -41.18
CA ILE A 936 -3.47 37.84 -41.32
C ILE A 936 -3.74 37.54 -42.78
N SER A 937 -3.03 36.54 -43.30
CA SER A 937 -3.13 36.07 -44.68
C SER A 937 -2.68 34.61 -44.74
N GLY A 938 -3.01 33.90 -45.82
CA GLY A 938 -2.60 32.51 -45.98
C GLY A 938 -2.88 32.00 -47.38
N ASP A 939 -2.46 30.79 -47.67
CA ASP A 939 -2.86 30.13 -48.91
C ASP A 939 -4.36 29.82 -48.83
N HIS A 940 -5.13 30.35 -49.77
CA HIS A 940 -6.60 30.30 -49.79
C HIS A 940 -7.30 31.06 -48.63
N ILE A 941 -6.55 31.88 -47.87
CA ILE A 941 -7.07 32.78 -46.82
C ILE A 941 -6.88 34.24 -47.26
N ALA A 942 -7.99 34.94 -47.48
CA ALA A 942 -7.97 36.34 -47.91
C ALA A 942 -7.23 37.25 -46.91
N LYS A 943 -6.36 38.13 -47.42
CA LYS A 943 -5.55 39.03 -46.58
C LYS A 943 -6.41 40.06 -45.85
N GLN A 944 -6.44 39.98 -44.53
CA GLN A 944 -7.14 40.91 -43.64
C GLN A 944 -6.16 41.80 -42.86
N THR A 945 -6.67 42.85 -42.22
CA THR A 945 -5.92 43.68 -41.28
C THR A 945 -6.83 44.01 -40.11
N ILE A 946 -6.50 43.48 -38.94
CA ILE A 946 -7.33 43.49 -37.74
C ILE A 946 -6.68 44.42 -36.71
N SER A 947 -7.43 45.40 -36.21
CA SER A 947 -6.96 46.27 -35.14
C SER A 947 -7.00 45.54 -33.79
N LEU A 948 -5.87 45.58 -33.08
CA LEU A 948 -5.75 45.16 -31.69
C LEU A 948 -5.76 46.40 -30.78
N ASP A 949 -6.49 46.30 -29.69
CA ASP A 949 -6.62 47.38 -28.69
C ASP A 949 -5.51 47.25 -27.65
N ALA A 950 -5.22 48.32 -26.89
CA ALA A 950 -4.23 48.23 -25.82
C ALA A 950 -4.82 47.49 -24.61
N SER A 951 -4.08 46.53 -24.06
CA SER A 951 -4.47 45.74 -22.89
C SER A 951 -3.27 45.43 -22.00
N GLU A 952 -3.39 45.72 -20.70
CA GLU A 952 -2.37 45.39 -19.70
C GLU A 952 -2.43 43.91 -19.24
N THR A 953 -3.52 43.20 -19.56
CA THR A 953 -3.67 41.74 -19.35
C THR A 953 -3.84 41.01 -20.68
N LEU A 954 -3.69 39.68 -20.66
CA LEU A 954 -4.19 38.85 -21.77
C LEU A 954 -5.71 39.08 -21.93
N THR A 955 -6.16 39.09 -23.18
CA THR A 955 -7.57 39.28 -23.57
C THR A 955 -7.81 38.66 -24.95
N GLU A 956 -9.03 38.24 -25.25
CA GLU A 956 -9.37 37.54 -26.49
C GLU A 956 -9.75 38.51 -27.62
N LYS A 957 -9.39 38.17 -28.87
CA LYS A 957 -9.86 38.82 -30.10
C LYS A 957 -10.38 37.79 -31.08
N SER A 958 -11.69 37.76 -31.28
CA SER A 958 -12.30 36.96 -32.34
C SER A 958 -11.96 37.51 -33.72
N ILE A 959 -11.42 36.65 -34.59
CA ILE A 959 -11.03 36.97 -35.96
C ILE A 959 -11.67 35.95 -36.93
N PRO A 960 -12.68 36.35 -37.71
CA PRO A 960 -13.31 35.48 -38.69
C PRO A 960 -12.46 35.34 -39.96
N LEU A 961 -11.96 34.14 -40.25
CA LEU A 961 -11.18 33.76 -41.43
C LEU A 961 -12.02 32.85 -42.34
N ASN A 962 -12.32 33.32 -43.56
CA ASN A 962 -12.95 32.49 -44.58
C ASN A 962 -11.88 31.67 -45.32
N ILE A 963 -11.92 30.34 -45.19
CA ILE A 963 -10.97 29.41 -45.77
C ILE A 963 -11.64 28.65 -46.92
N GLN A 964 -11.11 28.80 -48.13
CA GLN A 964 -11.87 28.53 -49.36
C GLN A 964 -11.56 27.20 -50.05
N GLU A 965 -10.47 26.51 -49.68
CA GLU A 965 -10.07 25.21 -50.24
C GLU A 965 -9.64 24.26 -49.11
N THR A 966 -9.82 22.94 -49.32
CA THR A 966 -9.46 21.87 -48.37
C THR A 966 -8.03 21.36 -48.56
N GLY A 967 -7.48 20.73 -47.53
CA GLY A 967 -6.13 20.15 -47.50
C GLY A 967 -5.10 21.04 -46.79
N VAL A 968 -3.84 20.89 -47.16
CA VAL A 968 -2.74 21.65 -46.53
C VAL A 968 -2.78 23.12 -46.94
N SER A 969 -2.95 23.99 -45.96
CA SER A 969 -2.88 25.45 -46.05
C SER A 969 -1.86 25.96 -45.01
N GLN A 970 -1.76 27.28 -44.86
CA GLN A 970 -1.01 27.92 -43.79
C GLN A 970 -1.64 29.28 -43.46
N VAL A 971 -1.70 29.63 -42.18
CA VAL A 971 -2.00 31.00 -41.74
C VAL A 971 -0.71 31.71 -41.34
N VAL A 972 -0.49 32.88 -41.93
CA VAL A 972 0.67 33.75 -41.71
C VAL A 972 0.20 34.99 -40.98
N ILE A 973 0.54 35.08 -39.70
CA ILE A 973 0.24 36.19 -38.79
C ILE A 973 1.43 37.15 -38.85
N THR A 974 1.23 38.34 -39.41
CA THR A 974 2.25 39.40 -39.50
C THR A 974 1.87 40.54 -38.56
N ALA A 975 2.68 40.83 -37.55
CA ALA A 975 2.41 41.96 -36.67
C ALA A 975 2.74 43.31 -37.35
N LYS A 976 1.95 44.34 -37.06
CA LYS A 976 2.12 45.69 -37.62
C LYS A 976 1.85 46.80 -36.61
N SER A 977 2.75 47.78 -36.57
CA SER A 977 2.60 49.00 -35.76
C SER A 977 1.76 50.06 -36.49
N LEU A 978 0.98 50.83 -35.71
CA LEU A 978 0.27 52.04 -36.15
C LEU A 978 0.88 53.33 -35.56
N ALA A 979 1.90 53.21 -34.70
CA ALA A 979 2.52 54.32 -33.99
C ALA A 979 3.94 54.62 -34.50
N LYS A 980 4.50 55.77 -34.10
CA LYS A 980 5.89 56.18 -34.41
C LYS A 980 6.94 55.63 -33.42
N SER A 981 6.53 54.70 -32.56
CA SER A 981 7.33 54.08 -31.50
C SER A 981 6.87 52.65 -31.30
N ASP A 982 7.80 51.75 -31.02
CA ASP A 982 7.56 50.30 -31.08
C ASP A 982 6.84 49.77 -29.83
N GLY A 983 5.62 49.27 -30.02
CA GLY A 983 4.86 48.56 -28.97
C GLY A 983 5.38 47.15 -28.76
N ASP A 984 5.10 46.57 -27.59
CA ASP A 984 5.26 45.13 -27.34
C ASP A 984 3.89 44.47 -27.50
N LEU A 985 3.80 43.44 -28.35
CA LEU A 985 2.67 42.53 -28.49
C LEU A 985 3.09 41.14 -28.02
N ALA A 986 2.22 40.48 -27.26
CA ALA A 986 2.31 39.07 -26.94
C ALA A 986 1.07 38.34 -27.46
N ILE A 987 1.24 37.10 -27.90
CA ILE A 987 0.16 36.18 -28.27
C ILE A 987 0.44 34.83 -27.60
N ASP A 988 -0.60 34.27 -27.00
CA ASP A 988 -0.63 33.01 -26.28
C ASP A 988 -1.20 31.94 -27.23
N ASN A 989 -2.49 31.59 -27.11
CA ASN A 989 -3.16 30.66 -28.03
C ASN A 989 -4.14 31.35 -29.00
N ALA A 990 -4.78 30.53 -29.84
CA ALA A 990 -6.05 30.83 -30.49
C ALA A 990 -7.01 29.64 -30.37
N LYS A 991 -8.24 29.88 -29.88
CA LYS A 991 -9.32 28.90 -29.97
C LYS A 991 -9.91 28.95 -31.36
N ILE A 992 -10.11 27.80 -32.01
CA ILE A 992 -10.63 27.72 -33.37
C ILE A 992 -11.97 27.00 -33.37
N LYS A 993 -12.97 27.63 -33.99
CA LYS A 993 -14.33 27.10 -34.21
C LYS A 993 -14.80 27.38 -35.63
N LEU A 994 -15.50 26.42 -36.24
CA LEU A 994 -16.20 26.64 -37.51
C LEU A 994 -17.55 27.34 -37.23
N GLN A 995 -17.83 28.49 -37.85
CA GLN A 995 -19.13 29.15 -37.67
C GLN A 995 -20.25 28.35 -38.34
N GLU A 996 -21.32 28.09 -37.59
CA GLU A 996 -22.59 27.65 -38.17
C GLU A 996 -23.20 28.78 -39.01
N VAL A 997 -23.46 28.51 -40.28
CA VAL A 997 -24.29 29.37 -41.14
C VAL A 997 -25.71 28.83 -41.11
N SER A 998 -26.61 29.53 -40.42
CA SER A 998 -28.03 29.18 -40.26
C SER A 998 -28.69 28.83 -41.61
N ASN A 999 -28.90 27.53 -41.85
CA ASN A 999 -29.47 27.02 -43.11
C ASN A 999 -31.00 27.15 -43.22
N GLY A 1000 -31.69 27.67 -42.20
CA GLY A 1000 -33.15 27.86 -42.17
C GLY A 1000 -33.85 26.87 -41.26
N LYS A 1001 -35.10 26.52 -41.59
CA LYS A 1001 -35.82 25.41 -40.93
C LYS A 1001 -35.70 24.14 -41.75
N ILE A 1002 -35.61 23.00 -41.09
CA ILE A 1002 -35.67 21.69 -41.76
C ILE A 1002 -37.11 21.46 -42.26
N GLU A 1003 -37.25 21.02 -43.52
CA GLU A 1003 -38.51 20.56 -44.11
C GLU A 1003 -38.59 19.02 -44.17
N SER A 1004 -37.44 18.34 -44.28
CA SER A 1004 -37.34 16.88 -44.34
C SER A 1004 -35.91 16.40 -44.11
N ILE A 1005 -35.75 15.12 -43.79
CA ILE A 1005 -34.48 14.41 -43.93
C ILE A 1005 -34.54 13.42 -45.10
N ALA A 1006 -33.40 13.02 -45.64
CA ALA A 1006 -33.30 12.02 -46.69
C ALA A 1006 -31.97 11.27 -46.64
N ILE A 1007 -32.00 10.00 -47.01
CA ILE A 1007 -30.80 9.19 -47.23
C ILE A 1007 -30.20 9.59 -48.58
N GLU A 1008 -28.98 10.14 -48.56
CA GLU A 1008 -28.20 10.48 -49.75
C GLU A 1008 -27.35 9.27 -50.20
N GLN A 1009 -26.89 8.44 -49.26
CA GLN A 1009 -26.17 7.20 -49.53
C GLN A 1009 -26.65 6.08 -48.61
N MET A 1010 -26.90 4.89 -49.18
CA MET A 1010 -27.24 3.68 -48.43
C MET A 1010 -25.99 3.09 -47.74
N PRO A 1011 -26.13 2.38 -46.59
CA PRO A 1011 -25.00 1.73 -45.95
C PRO A 1011 -24.35 0.69 -46.86
N SER A 1012 -23.04 0.48 -46.68
CA SER A 1012 -22.25 -0.46 -47.49
C SER A 1012 -22.75 -1.89 -47.31
N LYS A 1013 -23.22 -2.24 -46.10
CA LYS A 1013 -23.84 -3.52 -45.77
C LYS A 1013 -25.37 -3.38 -45.72
N THR A 1014 -26.03 -3.86 -46.78
CA THR A 1014 -27.50 -3.98 -46.88
C THR A 1014 -27.98 -5.44 -46.79
N VAL A 1015 -27.07 -6.40 -46.64
CA VAL A 1015 -27.37 -7.84 -46.51
C VAL A 1015 -26.59 -8.39 -45.32
N TYR A 1016 -27.31 -9.13 -44.48
CA TYR A 1016 -26.87 -9.61 -43.17
C TYR A 1016 -27.08 -11.12 -43.07
N ALA A 1017 -26.25 -11.82 -42.31
CA ALA A 1017 -26.55 -13.18 -41.84
C ALA A 1017 -27.38 -13.14 -40.55
N LEU A 1018 -28.04 -14.26 -40.25
CA LEU A 1018 -28.81 -14.44 -39.01
C LEU A 1018 -27.87 -14.35 -37.80
N GLY A 1019 -28.07 -13.35 -36.95
CA GLY A 1019 -27.22 -13.00 -35.79
C GLY A 1019 -26.21 -11.87 -36.01
N ASP A 1020 -26.06 -11.31 -37.22
CA ASP A 1020 -25.14 -10.19 -37.46
C ASP A 1020 -25.58 -8.89 -36.74
N THR A 1021 -24.62 -8.16 -36.15
CA THR A 1021 -24.81 -6.76 -35.71
C THR A 1021 -25.08 -5.82 -36.89
N LEU A 1022 -25.85 -4.74 -36.65
CA LEU A 1022 -26.14 -3.69 -37.62
C LEU A 1022 -24.87 -2.90 -37.98
N ASP A 1023 -24.63 -2.70 -39.28
CA ASP A 1023 -23.46 -1.96 -39.79
C ASP A 1023 -23.94 -0.79 -40.66
N LEU A 1024 -23.83 0.42 -40.11
CA LEU A 1024 -24.21 1.66 -40.79
C LEU A 1024 -23.05 2.26 -41.61
N THR A 1025 -21.90 1.58 -41.75
CA THR A 1025 -20.71 2.12 -42.43
C THR A 1025 -21.03 2.55 -43.87
N GLY A 1026 -20.89 3.84 -44.15
CA GLY A 1026 -21.18 4.43 -45.47
C GLY A 1026 -22.65 4.79 -45.70
N LEU A 1027 -23.53 4.67 -44.70
CA LEU A 1027 -24.80 5.42 -44.68
C LEU A 1027 -24.46 6.91 -44.75
N LYS A 1028 -25.30 7.69 -45.44
CA LYS A 1028 -25.23 9.16 -45.40
C LYS A 1028 -26.64 9.75 -45.40
N VAL A 1029 -26.94 10.55 -44.38
CA VAL A 1029 -28.26 11.15 -44.15
C VAL A 1029 -28.12 12.66 -44.16
N ILE A 1030 -28.96 13.34 -44.94
CA ILE A 1030 -28.98 14.79 -45.05
C ILE A 1030 -30.30 15.38 -44.54
N ALA A 1031 -30.21 16.46 -43.75
CA ALA A 1031 -31.30 17.39 -43.56
C ALA A 1031 -31.45 18.27 -44.80
N LYS A 1032 -32.71 18.61 -45.15
CA LYS A 1032 -33.09 19.52 -46.23
C LYS A 1032 -33.91 20.66 -45.64
N TYR A 1033 -33.55 21.89 -45.99
CA TYR A 1033 -34.07 23.10 -45.36
C TYR A 1033 -35.01 23.89 -46.29
N ASP A 1034 -35.87 24.72 -45.71
CA ASP A 1034 -36.84 25.61 -46.40
C ASP A 1034 -36.17 26.65 -47.31
N THR A 1035 -34.88 26.91 -47.11
CA THR A 1035 -34.01 27.69 -48.00
C THR A 1035 -33.59 26.95 -49.28
N GLY A 1036 -33.81 25.62 -49.34
CA GLY A 1036 -33.24 24.72 -50.34
C GLY A 1036 -31.81 24.25 -50.02
N ALA A 1037 -31.23 24.64 -48.88
CA ALA A 1037 -29.94 24.12 -48.41
C ALA A 1037 -30.05 22.65 -47.94
N THR A 1038 -28.90 21.98 -47.83
CA THR A 1038 -28.79 20.64 -47.24
C THR A 1038 -27.62 20.57 -46.27
N THR A 1039 -27.66 19.67 -45.30
CA THR A 1039 -26.58 19.47 -44.31
C THR A 1039 -26.50 18.00 -43.93
N ASP A 1040 -25.29 17.47 -43.83
CA ASP A 1040 -25.06 16.10 -43.35
C ASP A 1040 -25.39 16.03 -41.85
N ILE A 1041 -26.19 15.03 -41.47
CA ILE A 1041 -26.64 14.78 -40.09
C ILE A 1041 -26.35 13.34 -39.65
N THR A 1042 -25.55 12.58 -40.41
CA THR A 1042 -25.38 11.12 -40.24
C THR A 1042 -24.95 10.70 -38.83
N HIS A 1043 -24.17 11.53 -38.13
CA HIS A 1043 -23.73 11.28 -36.74
C HIS A 1043 -24.72 11.75 -35.66
N LYS A 1044 -25.88 12.30 -36.04
CA LYS A 1044 -26.91 12.85 -35.14
C LYS A 1044 -28.29 12.17 -35.32
N VAL A 1045 -28.36 11.02 -36.02
CA VAL A 1045 -29.61 10.25 -36.24
C VAL A 1045 -29.65 8.95 -35.45
N GLU A 1046 -30.84 8.57 -35.02
CA GLU A 1046 -31.13 7.24 -34.45
C GLU A 1046 -31.65 6.31 -35.56
N VAL A 1047 -31.29 5.03 -35.55
CA VAL A 1047 -31.75 4.04 -36.55
C VAL A 1047 -32.41 2.85 -35.87
N THR A 1048 -33.68 2.62 -36.18
CA THR A 1048 -34.56 1.64 -35.51
C THR A 1048 -35.14 0.63 -36.49
N GLY A 1049 -35.59 -0.53 -36.00
CA GLY A 1049 -36.31 -1.52 -36.81
C GLY A 1049 -35.46 -2.63 -37.45
N PHE A 1050 -34.20 -2.77 -37.07
CA PHE A 1050 -33.38 -3.93 -37.42
C PHE A 1050 -33.53 -5.05 -36.38
N ASP A 1051 -33.56 -6.30 -36.84
CA ASP A 1051 -33.69 -7.50 -36.00
C ASP A 1051 -32.92 -8.67 -36.62
N SER A 1052 -31.70 -8.93 -36.14
CA SER A 1052 -30.82 -9.95 -36.71
C SER A 1052 -31.34 -11.39 -36.57
N SER A 1053 -32.39 -11.63 -35.77
CA SER A 1053 -33.03 -12.94 -35.62
C SER A 1053 -34.03 -13.26 -36.75
N LYS A 1054 -34.61 -12.25 -37.39
CA LYS A 1054 -35.74 -12.40 -38.32
C LYS A 1054 -35.32 -12.39 -39.79
N VAL A 1055 -35.09 -13.57 -40.36
CA VAL A 1055 -34.81 -13.76 -41.80
C VAL A 1055 -35.90 -13.14 -42.68
N GLY A 1056 -35.52 -12.21 -43.55
CA GLY A 1056 -36.44 -11.46 -44.41
C GLY A 1056 -35.86 -10.11 -44.85
N GLU A 1057 -36.64 -9.37 -45.66
CA GLU A 1057 -36.42 -7.94 -45.89
C GLU A 1057 -37.01 -7.15 -44.72
N GLN A 1058 -36.26 -6.18 -44.21
CA GLN A 1058 -36.61 -5.36 -43.04
C GLN A 1058 -36.49 -3.88 -43.39
N THR A 1059 -37.46 -3.07 -42.96
CA THR A 1059 -37.45 -1.60 -43.15
C THR A 1059 -36.95 -0.93 -41.89
N LEU A 1060 -35.78 -0.29 -41.98
CA LEU A 1060 -35.18 0.49 -40.91
C LEU A 1060 -35.67 1.94 -41.03
N THR A 1061 -36.00 2.56 -39.90
CA THR A 1061 -36.41 3.97 -39.80
C THR A 1061 -35.31 4.78 -39.15
N VAL A 1062 -34.89 5.84 -39.85
CA VAL A 1062 -33.90 6.82 -39.45
C VAL A 1062 -34.63 8.05 -38.90
N HIS A 1063 -34.31 8.45 -37.68
CA HIS A 1063 -34.98 9.53 -36.95
C HIS A 1063 -34.07 10.75 -36.77
N TYR A 1064 -34.64 11.95 -36.91
CA TYR A 1064 -33.99 13.21 -36.56
C TYR A 1064 -35.02 14.23 -36.05
N GLY A 1065 -35.24 14.27 -34.73
CA GLY A 1065 -36.27 15.11 -34.12
C GLY A 1065 -37.68 14.68 -34.56
N GLU A 1066 -38.41 15.57 -35.24
CA GLU A 1066 -39.75 15.28 -35.79
C GLU A 1066 -39.73 14.73 -37.23
N PHE A 1067 -38.56 14.44 -37.79
CA PHE A 1067 -38.39 14.00 -39.18
C PHE A 1067 -37.90 12.55 -39.28
N GLU A 1068 -38.52 11.77 -40.17
CA GLU A 1068 -38.19 10.37 -40.42
C GLU A 1068 -37.82 10.13 -41.90
N THR A 1069 -36.98 9.12 -42.14
CA THR A 1069 -36.77 8.53 -43.48
C THR A 1069 -36.44 7.04 -43.35
N GLN A 1070 -36.60 6.25 -44.42
CA GLN A 1070 -36.55 4.78 -44.35
C GLN A 1070 -35.69 4.16 -45.44
N PHE A 1071 -35.05 3.04 -45.11
CA PHE A 1071 -34.35 2.15 -46.06
C PHE A 1071 -34.59 0.68 -45.72
N THR A 1072 -34.30 -0.22 -46.66
CA THR A 1072 -34.42 -1.66 -46.44
C THR A 1072 -33.07 -2.37 -46.41
N VAL A 1073 -32.98 -3.40 -45.57
CA VAL A 1073 -31.90 -4.40 -45.52
C VAL A 1073 -32.48 -5.80 -45.61
N THR A 1074 -31.65 -6.82 -45.82
CA THR A 1074 -32.11 -8.23 -45.86
C THR A 1074 -31.28 -9.13 -44.96
N VAL A 1075 -31.89 -9.71 -43.94
CA VAL A 1075 -31.31 -10.79 -43.12
C VAL A 1075 -31.54 -12.13 -43.82
N LYS A 1076 -30.50 -12.94 -43.97
CA LYS A 1076 -30.52 -14.26 -44.62
C LYS A 1076 -30.17 -15.37 -43.65
N GLY A 1077 -30.93 -16.46 -43.69
CA GLY A 1077 -30.56 -17.70 -43.01
C GLY A 1077 -29.35 -18.37 -43.66
N LYS A 1078 -28.58 -19.13 -42.86
CA LYS A 1078 -27.52 -20.00 -43.37
C LYS A 1078 -28.12 -21.08 -44.28
N SER A 1079 -27.38 -21.46 -45.33
CA SER A 1079 -27.73 -22.56 -46.23
C SER A 1079 -26.57 -23.54 -46.35
N ASP A 1080 -26.81 -24.81 -46.10
CA ASP A 1080 -25.79 -25.86 -46.11
C ASP A 1080 -25.23 -26.18 -47.51
N GLU A 1081 -24.12 -26.90 -47.55
CA GLU A 1081 -23.37 -27.26 -48.76
C GLU A 1081 -24.12 -28.22 -49.71
N ILE A 1082 -23.68 -28.30 -50.98
CA ILE A 1082 -23.27 -29.55 -51.67
C ILE A 1082 -22.81 -29.30 -53.14
N ASN A 1083 -21.87 -30.13 -53.63
CA ASN A 1083 -21.23 -30.18 -54.96
C ASN A 1083 -21.76 -31.41 -55.76
N PRO A 1084 -21.38 -31.76 -57.02
CA PRO A 1084 -20.69 -31.05 -58.11
C PRO A 1084 -21.38 -31.17 -59.53
N GLY A 1085 -20.79 -30.53 -60.56
CA GLY A 1085 -21.42 -30.24 -61.88
C GLY A 1085 -21.62 -31.32 -62.96
N THR A 1086 -21.82 -30.89 -64.23
CA THR A 1086 -21.78 -31.72 -65.47
C THR A 1086 -21.77 -30.89 -66.79
N ASP A 1087 -21.44 -31.54 -67.90
CA ASP A 1087 -20.96 -31.07 -69.22
C ASP A 1087 -21.72 -30.04 -70.11
N THR A 1088 -20.93 -29.13 -70.70
CA THR A 1088 -20.65 -28.81 -72.14
C THR A 1088 -21.30 -29.59 -73.32
N PRO A 1089 -21.16 -29.22 -74.65
CA PRO A 1089 -20.60 -28.00 -75.32
C PRO A 1089 -21.30 -27.49 -76.64
N GLU A 1090 -20.66 -26.54 -77.37
CA GLU A 1090 -20.70 -26.27 -78.85
C GLU A 1090 -21.95 -25.59 -79.51
N LYS A 1091 -21.94 -24.82 -80.64
CA LYS A 1091 -20.99 -24.01 -81.50
C LYS A 1091 -21.83 -23.42 -82.70
N PRO A 1092 -21.32 -22.84 -83.82
CA PRO A 1092 -20.16 -21.94 -84.11
C PRO A 1092 -20.48 -20.73 -85.09
N GLY A 1093 -19.48 -19.87 -85.35
CA GLY A 1093 -19.27 -19.18 -86.66
C GLY A 1093 -19.55 -17.65 -86.73
N GLN A 1094 -19.03 -16.89 -87.70
CA GLN A 1094 -17.87 -17.13 -88.61
C GLN A 1094 -17.35 -15.83 -89.29
N ASP A 1095 -16.05 -15.82 -89.63
CA ASP A 1095 -15.35 -14.98 -90.64
C ASP A 1095 -15.11 -13.46 -90.46
N ASN A 1096 -14.22 -12.94 -91.31
CA ASN A 1096 -13.35 -11.75 -91.22
C ASN A 1096 -13.17 -11.14 -92.64
N PRO A 1097 -12.83 -9.84 -92.84
CA PRO A 1097 -11.44 -9.54 -93.26
C PRO A 1097 -10.85 -8.14 -92.89
N ASN A 1098 -9.54 -8.12 -92.58
CA ASN A 1098 -8.45 -7.19 -92.99
C ASN A 1098 -8.72 -5.68 -93.29
N GLN A 1099 -7.84 -4.71 -92.98
CA GLN A 1099 -6.43 -4.67 -92.50
C GLN A 1099 -6.09 -3.24 -91.98
N GLY A 1100 -4.99 -2.93 -91.27
CA GLY A 1100 -3.90 -3.75 -90.72
C GLY A 1100 -2.48 -3.20 -91.01
N ASN A 1101 -1.46 -3.65 -90.24
CA ASN A 1101 0.00 -3.38 -90.36
C ASN A 1101 0.50 -2.01 -89.81
N SER A 1102 1.66 -1.85 -89.13
CA SER A 1102 2.81 -2.73 -88.78
C SER A 1102 3.49 -2.25 -87.47
N GLY A 1103 4.21 -3.04 -86.65
CA GLY A 1103 4.53 -4.49 -86.65
C GLY A 1103 5.78 -4.84 -85.80
N GLN A 1104 5.93 -6.12 -85.39
CA GLN A 1104 7.11 -6.77 -84.72
C GLN A 1104 7.50 -6.26 -83.30
N THR A 1105 7.96 -7.03 -82.29
CA THR A 1105 8.09 -8.48 -81.92
C THR A 1105 8.43 -8.55 -80.40
N GLY A 1106 8.36 -9.65 -79.62
CA GLY A 1106 8.03 -11.07 -79.87
C GLY A 1106 8.23 -11.97 -78.62
N GLU A 1107 8.08 -13.29 -78.78
CA GLU A 1107 8.51 -14.45 -77.94
C GLU A 1107 8.44 -14.46 -76.38
N LYS A 1108 7.44 -15.19 -75.83
CA LYS A 1108 7.52 -16.46 -75.03
C LYS A 1108 8.75 -16.79 -74.11
N PRO A 1109 8.64 -17.71 -73.09
CA PRO A 1109 7.55 -17.97 -72.12
C PRO A 1109 8.00 -18.57 -70.72
N SER A 1110 7.03 -18.90 -69.84
CA SER A 1110 6.91 -20.15 -69.00
C SER A 1110 8.02 -20.67 -68.01
N THR A 1111 7.58 -20.93 -66.76
CA THR A 1111 7.90 -22.06 -65.82
C THR A 1111 9.30 -22.29 -65.19
N THR A 1112 9.31 -22.28 -63.83
CA THR A 1112 9.68 -23.35 -62.82
C THR A 1112 10.39 -24.66 -63.24
N PRO A 1113 11.00 -25.50 -62.33
CA PRO A 1113 11.13 -25.47 -60.84
C PRO A 1113 12.54 -25.96 -60.28
N THR A 1114 12.59 -26.55 -59.04
CA THR A 1114 13.55 -27.58 -58.50
C THR A 1114 15.01 -27.19 -58.11
N VAL A 1115 15.77 -27.85 -57.19
CA VAL A 1115 15.52 -28.66 -55.94
C VAL A 1115 16.88 -28.99 -55.22
N ASN A 1116 16.88 -29.53 -53.98
CA ASN A 1116 18.05 -30.00 -53.16
C ASN A 1116 19.03 -28.91 -52.65
N GLY A 1117 19.81 -29.07 -51.57
CA GLY A 1117 19.89 -30.13 -50.55
C GLY A 1117 21.33 -30.41 -50.05
N THR A 1118 21.67 -30.01 -48.80
CA THR A 1118 22.88 -30.36 -47.98
C THR A 1118 24.29 -30.10 -48.59
N THR A 1119 25.23 -29.39 -47.94
CA THR A 1119 26.05 -29.84 -46.78
C THR A 1119 26.86 -28.69 -46.13
N SER A 1120 27.65 -29.00 -45.09
CA SER A 1120 28.55 -28.13 -44.29
C SER A 1120 29.87 -27.72 -45.01
N SER A 1121 30.82 -26.92 -44.49
CA SER A 1121 31.19 -26.58 -43.10
C SER A 1121 32.17 -25.38 -42.94
N HIS A 1122 32.13 -24.73 -41.76
CA HIS A 1122 33.25 -24.18 -40.96
C HIS A 1122 34.06 -22.91 -41.37
N ASP A 1123 34.38 -22.10 -40.33
CA ASP A 1123 35.60 -21.30 -40.08
C ASP A 1123 36.00 -20.13 -41.04
N LYS A 1124 36.38 -18.91 -40.61
CA LYS A 1124 36.83 -18.35 -39.32
C LYS A 1124 37.22 -16.85 -39.45
N VAL A 1125 37.37 -16.17 -38.29
CA VAL A 1125 38.35 -15.10 -37.95
C VAL A 1125 38.06 -13.60 -38.22
N LYS A 1126 38.10 -12.87 -37.08
CA LYS A 1126 38.30 -11.43 -36.73
C LYS A 1126 39.51 -10.74 -37.46
N THR A 1127 39.90 -9.46 -37.32
CA THR A 1127 39.70 -8.33 -36.34
C THR A 1127 39.33 -7.03 -37.10
N SER A 1128 39.46 -5.76 -36.68
CA SER A 1128 40.04 -5.01 -35.51
C SER A 1128 39.40 -3.59 -35.52
N ASP A 1129 39.07 -2.89 -34.42
CA ASP A 1129 39.85 -2.33 -33.28
C ASP A 1129 40.38 -0.89 -33.48
N GLU A 1130 40.58 -0.18 -32.35
CA GLU A 1130 41.11 1.20 -32.13
C GLU A 1130 40.12 2.37 -32.41
N GLN A 1131 39.60 3.11 -31.40
CA GLN A 1131 40.21 4.08 -30.43
C GLN A 1131 40.54 5.47 -31.06
N VAL A 1132 40.41 6.64 -30.39
CA VAL A 1132 41.17 7.17 -29.23
C VAL A 1132 40.57 8.53 -28.71
N ILE A 1133 40.48 8.72 -27.37
CA ILE A 1133 40.60 9.96 -26.50
C ILE A 1133 40.08 11.35 -26.99
N GLY A 1134 39.46 12.26 -26.20
CA GLY A 1134 39.10 12.35 -24.77
C GLY A 1134 39.19 13.81 -24.19
N VAL A 1135 39.15 13.98 -22.85
CA VAL A 1135 39.66 15.14 -22.01
C VAL A 1135 38.73 16.31 -21.55
N PHE A 1136 38.36 16.31 -20.24
CA PHE A 1136 38.23 17.43 -19.23
C PHE A 1136 37.19 18.61 -19.38
N VAL A 1137 36.70 19.33 -18.33
CA VAL A 1137 36.43 19.09 -16.87
C VAL A 1137 35.71 20.32 -16.17
N ILE A 1138 35.11 20.13 -14.97
CA ILE A 1138 34.84 21.10 -13.83
C ILE A 1138 33.58 22.04 -13.78
N ALA A 1139 32.97 22.10 -12.57
CA ALA A 1139 32.18 23.16 -11.88
C ALA A 1139 30.71 23.50 -12.28
N LEU A 1140 29.86 24.09 -11.41
CA LEU A 1140 29.57 23.99 -9.94
C LEU A 1140 28.43 24.99 -9.57
N LEU A 1141 27.85 24.87 -8.36
CA LEU A 1141 26.83 25.76 -7.70
C LEU A 1141 25.39 25.65 -8.26
N GLY A 1142 24.31 25.79 -7.46
CA GLY A 1142 24.18 25.81 -5.99
C GLY A 1142 23.27 26.92 -5.42
N ALA A 1143 22.39 26.58 -4.46
CA ALA A 1143 21.53 27.46 -3.64
C ALA A 1143 20.37 28.20 -4.38
N ALA A 1144 19.22 28.55 -3.76
CA ALA A 1144 18.57 28.11 -2.50
C ALA A 1144 17.09 28.61 -2.44
N CYS A 1145 16.35 28.16 -1.41
CA CYS A 1145 15.08 28.63 -0.78
C CYS A 1145 14.41 29.95 -1.30
N LEU A 1146 13.08 30.15 -1.22
CA LEU A 1146 12.32 30.28 0.04
C LEU A 1146 10.81 30.61 -0.22
N PHE A 1147 9.87 30.03 0.55
CA PHE A 1147 8.48 30.47 0.92
C PHE A 1147 7.57 31.25 -0.07
N VAL A 1148 6.26 30.89 -0.08
CA VAL A 1148 5.17 31.68 0.55
C VAL A 1148 3.81 30.94 0.52
N VAL A 1149 3.03 31.08 1.59
CA VAL A 1149 1.61 30.66 1.69
C VAL A 1149 0.74 31.91 1.94
N MET A 1150 -0.36 32.12 1.18
CA MET A 1150 -1.64 32.68 1.70
C MET A 1150 -2.78 32.89 0.67
N LYS A 1151 -3.98 32.37 1.01
CA LYS A 1151 -5.36 32.95 0.79
C LYS A 1151 -5.87 33.18 -0.65
N ASN A 1152 -7.10 32.77 -0.98
CA ASN A 1152 -8.41 33.11 -0.37
C ASN A 1152 -9.39 31.92 -0.47
N LYS A 1153 -10.42 31.68 0.37
CA LYS A 1153 -11.25 32.45 1.35
C LYS A 1153 -12.61 33.00 0.84
N LYS A 1154 -13.67 32.19 1.02
CA LYS A 1154 -15.08 32.47 1.37
C LYS A 1154 -15.56 31.25 2.21
N SER A 1155 -16.26 31.34 3.35
CA SER A 1155 -17.59 31.91 3.63
C SER A 1155 -18.69 31.12 2.89
N ASP A 1156 -19.73 30.57 3.52
CA ASP A 1156 -20.49 30.94 4.75
C ASP A 1156 -20.86 29.66 5.57
N SER A 1157 -21.75 29.61 6.57
CA SER A 1157 -21.89 30.34 7.86
C SER A 1157 -23.01 29.67 8.69
N GLN A 1158 -22.93 29.68 10.03
CA GLN A 1158 -23.95 29.20 11.00
C GLN A 1158 -24.14 27.67 11.07
N ASP A 1159 -24.46 27.08 12.23
CA ASP A 1159 -24.59 27.63 13.61
C ASP A 1159 -23.63 26.91 14.59
#